data_AF-A0A1X1MZL5-F1
#
_entry.id   AF-A0A1X1MZL5-F1
#
_cell.length_a   1.000
_cell.length_b   1.000
_cell.length_c   1.000
_cell.angle_alpha   90.00
_cell.angle_beta   90.00
_cell.angle_gamma   90.00
#
_symmetry.space_group_name_H-M   'P 1'
#
loop_
_entity.id
_entity.type
_entity.pdbx_description
1 polymer ?
#
loop_
_entity_poly.entity_id
_entity_poly.type
_entity_poly.pdbx_seq_one_letter_code
_entity_poly.pdbx_strand_id
1 'polypeptide(L)'
;MNDSSKTYSRSPLSLSLCAALGVAVFTMTACSTSSTTSNSPISKTEQSDTSVAPDFESTPFFSAASATHATVKPVSGDGVTEGERALAINFDAVSEADKYNYWPNVKIFPQGEPWNWNDKGSFTVDVTNPTDKPANIIFKLVDNVGQMGAATNQLNYAVTIPAGETQQVEMLFNGGTRQLDGYWDGQKLNLRRLVELQVFVQGPMDAQQVVLDNFSLVDSTGDFVSAQEKVIEAGPIPTLKMVTDFDTMPSLISDRSTSTTVKRIKRDDGKAIEVVFTADNAYPNLTFKSSSPFDWSEVGDFNLAFDIENPSSDALQMFVRVDQAENKNWGGTADGVNDSLSSYMTLLPNQRSTYYLSLAEVAGDMTSGMRSEPPKKSYSAQAISHGWGLTSLDVSNIVSFQLYLQNPTSNAKIIMDSVRLVPNLDADTSRYTNIVDRYGQFSGDTWAEKVTSDEQLIAAGQEELAKLGQVKPMSDRSLYGGWKAGPQLDATGYFRTEKVDGKWSLVDPQGYLFFMTGLDNVRMDDTVTMTGVDFDNPAEREGRIVASELRNSMFEWLPDDDDPYAVNYDYAPYVHSGATKKGEVFSFYRTNLMRKYQTDRDSALEMWKEVTLDRMQEWGFTTLGNWIDPMFFGSKRVAYEAHGWINGNHQRISTGNDYWGPIHDPFDPEFVNSTREMAEGVAAQVDKNDPWLVGIFVDNEISWGNVMNEANHYGLIVNALSLDAKQSPAKAAFSAHLKQKYTTIDALNRAWKTQISSWETFDASFEHRSALKAGMKSDYSDMLTLLADKYFSTVDAELNRVLPNHMYMGARFADWGVTPEIARGAAKYVDVMSYNLYANDLNDPKKAHFKQWLAELDKPSVIGEFHFGSTDTGLFHGGIVTVANQTKRAEMYTHYMQSVVDNPYFVGAHWFQYLDSPATGRAWDGENYNIGFVTIADEPYVELIEAATEFNRTLYDNRFGTMK
;
A
#
# COMPACT_ATOMS: atom_id res chain seq x y z
N MET A 1 -50.49 11.57 32.76
CA MET A 1 -51.43 10.68 33.47
C MET A 1 -50.74 9.33 33.61
N ASN A 2 -50.56 8.90 34.87
CA ASN A 2 -50.17 7.58 35.40
C ASN A 2 -48.86 6.98 34.87
N ASP A 3 -47.74 6.97 35.58
CA ASP A 3 -47.44 6.46 36.95
C ASP A 3 -47.57 4.94 37.09
N SER A 4 -46.43 4.25 37.25
CA SER A 4 -46.27 3.18 38.25
C SER A 4 -44.85 2.63 38.31
N SER A 5 -44.16 3.01 39.38
CA SER A 5 -43.01 2.38 40.02
C SER A 5 -43.25 0.92 40.45
N LYS A 6 -42.23 0.06 40.43
CA LYS A 6 -42.08 -1.05 41.39
C LYS A 6 -40.62 -1.34 41.76
N THR A 7 -40.31 -1.05 43.01
CA THR A 7 -39.16 -1.53 43.81
C THR A 7 -39.52 -2.82 44.56
N TYR A 8 -38.56 -3.76 44.70
CA TYR A 8 -38.46 -4.77 45.79
C TYR A 8 -36.97 -5.06 46.01
N SER A 9 -36.31 -4.45 47.00
CA SER A 9 -36.07 -4.91 48.38
C SER A 9 -35.18 -6.16 48.54
N ARG A 10 -33.98 -5.92 49.07
CA ARG A 10 -33.00 -6.86 49.61
C ARG A 10 -33.53 -7.62 50.84
N SER A 11 -33.04 -8.84 51.06
CA SER A 11 -32.59 -9.27 52.41
C SER A 11 -31.54 -10.39 52.33
N PRO A 12 -30.67 -10.53 53.36
CA PRO A 12 -29.40 -11.26 53.29
C PRO A 12 -29.40 -12.56 54.11
N LEU A 13 -28.48 -13.50 53.83
CA LEU A 13 -28.02 -14.45 54.85
C LEU A 13 -26.63 -15.04 54.50
N SER A 14 -25.71 -14.72 55.40
CA SER A 14 -24.41 -15.32 55.64
C SER A 14 -24.49 -16.79 56.08
N LEU A 15 -23.51 -17.63 55.72
CA LEU A 15 -22.69 -18.34 56.69
C LEU A 15 -21.46 -19.02 56.05
N SER A 16 -20.34 -18.86 56.73
CA SER A 16 -19.00 -19.41 56.46
C SER A 16 -18.90 -20.92 56.65
N LEU A 17 -17.94 -21.58 56.00
CA LEU A 17 -17.09 -22.58 56.68
C LEU A 17 -15.75 -22.81 55.94
N CYS A 18 -14.68 -22.86 56.74
CA CYS A 18 -13.28 -23.09 56.41
C CYS A 18 -12.99 -24.48 55.83
N ALA A 19 -11.93 -24.58 55.02
CA ALA A 19 -10.90 -25.63 55.19
C ALA A 19 -9.59 -25.22 54.52
N ALA A 20 -8.53 -25.19 55.32
CA ALA A 20 -7.13 -25.02 54.92
C ALA A 20 -6.46 -26.38 54.70
N LEU A 21 -5.50 -26.45 53.78
CA LEU A 21 -4.36 -27.38 53.65
C LEU A 21 -3.76 -27.09 52.26
N GLY A 22 -2.46 -26.92 52.01
CA GLY A 22 -1.25 -27.22 52.75
C GLY A 22 -0.15 -27.38 51.70
N VAL A 23 0.95 -26.66 51.88
CA VAL A 23 2.13 -26.48 51.03
C VAL A 23 2.78 -27.79 50.54
N ALA A 24 3.32 -27.80 49.31
CA ALA A 24 4.54 -28.55 48.99
C ALA A 24 5.30 -27.94 47.80
N VAL A 25 6.42 -27.30 48.13
CA VAL A 25 7.51 -26.89 47.22
C VAL A 25 8.40 -28.10 46.96
N PHE A 26 8.79 -28.36 45.71
CA PHE A 26 9.88 -29.28 45.39
C PHE A 26 10.88 -28.63 44.44
N THR A 27 12.02 -28.24 45.02
CA THR A 27 13.30 -28.04 44.36
C THR A 27 13.97 -29.39 44.13
N MET A 28 14.48 -29.67 42.92
CA MET A 28 15.47 -30.73 42.70
C MET A 28 16.58 -30.26 41.77
N THR A 29 17.81 -30.33 42.27
CA THR A 29 19.07 -30.06 41.59
C THR A 29 19.82 -31.38 41.37
N ALA A 30 20.56 -31.43 40.25
CA ALA A 30 21.70 -32.31 39.93
C ALA A 30 21.42 -33.78 39.58
N CYS A 31 21.77 -34.24 38.36
CA CYS A 31 23.15 -34.65 38.02
C CYS A 31 23.26 -35.11 36.57
N SER A 32 24.45 -34.88 36.01
CA SER A 32 24.93 -35.19 34.67
C SER A 32 25.15 -36.68 34.40
N THR A 33 24.76 -37.15 33.22
CA THR A 33 25.48 -38.21 32.49
C THR A 33 25.46 -37.93 30.99
N SER A 34 26.66 -37.91 30.42
CA SER A 34 27.04 -37.66 29.05
C SER A 34 26.57 -38.74 28.06
N SER A 35 25.96 -38.34 26.97
CA SER A 35 26.01 -39.08 25.70
C SER A 35 26.34 -38.11 24.57
N THR A 36 27.55 -38.25 24.04
CA THR A 36 28.09 -37.53 22.90
C THR A 36 27.36 -37.90 21.61
N THR A 37 26.65 -36.93 21.02
CA THR A 37 26.39 -36.87 19.58
C THR A 37 26.78 -35.48 19.09
N SER A 38 27.72 -35.46 18.14
CA SER A 38 28.27 -34.26 17.52
C SER A 38 27.21 -33.55 16.67
N ASN A 39 26.60 -32.50 17.22
CA ASN A 39 25.92 -31.49 16.41
C ASN A 39 26.93 -30.40 16.07
N SER A 40 27.42 -30.42 14.83
CA SER A 40 27.98 -29.22 14.20
C SER A 40 26.88 -28.13 14.22
N PRO A 41 27.19 -26.87 14.53
CA PRO A 41 26.21 -25.81 14.42
C PRO A 41 25.84 -25.66 12.93
N ILE A 42 24.59 -25.93 12.59
CA ILE A 42 24.02 -25.40 11.35
C ILE A 42 24.00 -23.90 11.55
N SER A 43 24.90 -23.19 10.87
CA SER A 43 24.84 -21.75 10.78
C SER A 43 23.47 -21.39 10.21
N LYS A 44 22.67 -20.64 10.98
CA LYS A 44 21.64 -19.80 10.38
C LYS A 44 22.38 -18.82 9.47
N THR A 45 22.47 -19.13 8.19
CA THR A 45 22.75 -18.11 7.18
C THR A 45 21.55 -17.18 7.20
N GLU A 46 21.73 -15.99 7.78
CA GLU A 46 20.90 -14.83 7.44
C GLU A 46 20.93 -14.71 5.91
N GLN A 47 19.77 -14.96 5.29
CA GLN A 47 19.58 -14.78 3.87
C GLN A 47 19.68 -13.27 3.64
N SER A 48 20.71 -12.81 2.92
CA SER A 48 20.90 -11.38 2.65
C SER A 48 19.75 -10.88 1.77
N ASP A 49 18.86 -10.10 2.36
CA ASP A 49 17.62 -9.58 1.76
C ASP A 49 17.90 -8.37 0.83
N THR A 50 19.02 -8.37 0.11
CA THR A 50 19.44 -7.23 -0.72
C THR A 50 18.90 -7.37 -2.14
N SER A 51 18.06 -6.43 -2.56
CA SER A 51 17.62 -6.27 -3.95
C SER A 51 18.84 -6.00 -4.86
N VAL A 52 19.22 -6.97 -5.68
CA VAL A 52 20.36 -6.85 -6.62
C VAL A 52 19.85 -6.35 -7.97
N ALA A 53 20.43 -5.24 -8.46
CA ALA A 53 20.17 -4.68 -9.77
C ALA A 53 21.18 -5.19 -10.82
N PRO A 54 20.82 -5.19 -12.12
CA PRO A 54 21.77 -5.22 -13.22
C PRO A 54 22.91 -4.21 -13.01
N ASP A 55 24.15 -4.69 -13.08
CA ASP A 55 25.34 -3.86 -12.90
C ASP A 55 26.15 -3.85 -14.20
N PHE A 56 26.14 -2.71 -14.91
CA PHE A 56 26.90 -2.51 -16.14
C PHE A 56 28.42 -2.48 -15.90
N GLU A 57 28.86 -2.42 -14.65
CA GLU A 57 30.26 -2.55 -14.25
C GLU A 57 30.67 -3.99 -13.86
N SER A 58 29.77 -4.95 -13.99
CA SER A 58 30.09 -6.34 -13.70
C SER A 58 30.50 -7.09 -14.98
N THR A 59 31.73 -7.62 -15.04
CA THR A 59 32.12 -8.54 -16.14
C THR A 59 31.22 -9.77 -16.20
N PRO A 60 30.83 -10.39 -15.07
CA PRO A 60 29.79 -11.41 -15.06
C PRO A 60 28.48 -10.97 -15.72
N PHE A 61 28.00 -9.73 -15.52
CA PHE A 61 26.75 -9.23 -16.11
C PHE A 61 26.71 -9.43 -17.64
N PHE A 62 27.77 -9.04 -18.34
CA PHE A 62 27.85 -9.22 -19.80
C PHE A 62 27.90 -10.70 -20.22
N SER A 63 28.34 -11.60 -19.35
CA SER A 63 28.33 -13.05 -19.59
C SER A 63 26.94 -13.66 -19.42
N ALA A 64 26.03 -12.99 -18.70
CA ALA A 64 24.66 -13.42 -18.47
C ALA A 64 23.67 -12.89 -19.53
N ALA A 65 24.10 -12.00 -20.43
CA ALA A 65 23.26 -11.50 -21.51
C ALA A 65 23.21 -12.50 -22.68
N SER A 66 22.00 -12.87 -23.11
CA SER A 66 21.75 -13.71 -24.28
C SER A 66 21.03 -12.90 -25.36
N ALA A 67 21.57 -12.87 -26.58
CA ALA A 67 21.01 -12.08 -27.67
C ALA A 67 20.51 -12.99 -28.80
N THR A 68 19.34 -12.67 -29.36
CA THR A 68 18.73 -13.38 -30.49
C THR A 68 18.29 -12.36 -31.54
N HIS A 69 18.76 -12.49 -32.79
CA HIS A 69 18.60 -11.47 -33.85
C HIS A 69 19.07 -10.07 -33.42
N ALA A 70 20.03 -10.02 -32.50
CA ALA A 70 20.63 -8.81 -31.97
C ALA A 70 22.07 -9.10 -31.56
N THR A 71 22.87 -8.05 -31.41
CA THR A 71 24.23 -8.14 -30.86
C THR A 71 24.39 -7.21 -29.67
N VAL A 72 25.07 -7.70 -28.63
CA VAL A 72 25.40 -6.93 -27.43
C VAL A 72 26.90 -6.77 -27.27
N LYS A 73 27.33 -5.59 -26.81
CA LYS A 73 28.73 -5.36 -26.43
C LYS A 73 28.82 -4.30 -25.33
N PRO A 74 29.80 -4.42 -24.42
CA PRO A 74 30.17 -3.31 -23.55
C PRO A 74 30.75 -2.17 -24.41
N VAL A 75 30.41 -0.93 -24.07
CA VAL A 75 31.00 0.29 -24.67
C VAL A 75 31.54 1.21 -23.59
N SER A 76 32.59 1.97 -23.91
CA SER A 76 33.13 3.04 -23.08
C SER A 76 33.12 4.35 -23.89
N GLY A 77 32.57 5.43 -23.32
CA GLY A 77 32.39 6.71 -24.01
C GLY A 77 30.94 7.00 -24.40
N ASP A 78 30.63 7.04 -25.70
CA ASP A 78 29.32 7.46 -26.21
C ASP A 78 28.17 6.59 -25.65
N GLY A 79 27.26 7.23 -24.91
CA GLY A 79 26.11 6.57 -24.27
C GLY A 79 26.38 6.06 -22.85
N VAL A 80 27.58 6.23 -22.30
CA VAL A 80 27.87 6.05 -20.86
C VAL A 80 27.42 7.30 -20.11
N THR A 81 26.42 7.16 -19.25
CA THR A 81 25.86 8.22 -18.39
C THR A 81 26.35 8.11 -16.95
N GLU A 82 26.77 6.91 -16.51
CA GLU A 82 27.36 6.68 -15.19
C GLU A 82 28.45 5.60 -15.26
N GLY A 83 29.51 5.70 -14.45
CA GLY A 83 30.58 4.71 -14.44
C GLY A 83 31.52 4.75 -15.65
N GLU A 84 32.05 3.59 -16.05
CA GLU A 84 33.03 3.41 -17.12
C GLU A 84 32.46 2.66 -18.34
N ARG A 85 31.36 1.92 -18.18
CA ARG A 85 30.79 1.05 -19.22
C ARG A 85 29.27 1.07 -19.27
N ALA A 86 28.76 0.99 -20.50
CA ALA A 86 27.34 0.81 -20.80
C ALA A 86 27.10 -0.42 -21.70
N LEU A 87 25.84 -0.86 -21.80
CA LEU A 87 25.42 -1.97 -22.67
C LEU A 87 24.89 -1.43 -24.01
N ALA A 88 25.66 -1.57 -25.08
CA ALA A 88 25.17 -1.27 -26.43
C ALA A 88 24.45 -2.48 -27.03
N ILE A 89 23.23 -2.26 -27.52
CA ILE A 89 22.39 -3.25 -28.19
C ILE A 89 22.16 -2.82 -29.63
N ASN A 90 22.50 -3.68 -30.59
CA ASN A 90 22.17 -3.49 -32.01
C ASN A 90 21.15 -4.55 -32.41
N PHE A 91 19.94 -4.12 -32.79
CA PHE A 91 18.88 -4.99 -33.24
C PHE A 91 18.92 -5.15 -34.77
N ASP A 92 18.77 -6.38 -35.26
CA ASP A 92 18.65 -6.65 -36.68
C ASP A 92 17.34 -6.05 -37.24
N ALA A 93 17.31 -5.72 -38.53
CA ALA A 93 16.08 -5.31 -39.20
C ALA A 93 15.09 -6.48 -39.29
N VAL A 94 13.79 -6.19 -39.13
CA VAL A 94 12.71 -7.17 -39.27
C VAL A 94 11.85 -6.80 -40.47
N SER A 95 11.80 -7.70 -41.45
CA SER A 95 10.99 -7.51 -42.64
C SER A 95 9.49 -7.61 -42.34
N GLU A 96 8.66 -7.05 -43.21
CA GLU A 96 7.19 -7.21 -43.13
C GLU A 96 6.76 -8.69 -43.13
N ALA A 97 7.50 -9.55 -43.85
CA ALA A 97 7.22 -10.98 -43.92
C ALA A 97 7.58 -11.73 -42.61
N ASP A 98 8.48 -11.15 -41.81
CA ASP A 98 9.04 -11.79 -40.62
C ASP A 98 8.52 -11.22 -39.30
N LYS A 99 7.67 -10.19 -39.34
CA LYS A 99 7.19 -9.47 -38.14
C LYS A 99 6.51 -10.33 -37.07
N TYR A 100 6.04 -11.53 -37.43
CA TYR A 100 5.45 -12.51 -36.51
C TYR A 100 6.28 -13.79 -36.37
N ASN A 101 7.41 -13.91 -37.08
CA ASN A 101 8.28 -15.09 -37.03
C ASN A 101 9.30 -14.98 -35.90
N TYR A 102 9.86 -13.80 -35.68
CA TYR A 102 10.82 -13.53 -34.61
C TYR A 102 10.80 -12.06 -34.22
N TRP A 103 11.22 -11.79 -32.98
CA TRP A 103 11.46 -10.44 -32.47
C TRP A 103 12.89 -10.34 -31.97
N PRO A 104 13.72 -9.45 -32.55
CA PRO A 104 15.05 -9.17 -32.04
C PRO A 104 15.04 -8.81 -30.56
N ASN A 105 15.89 -9.46 -29.78
CA ASN A 105 15.86 -9.30 -28.33
C ASN A 105 17.20 -9.60 -27.65
N VAL A 106 17.34 -9.02 -26.46
CA VAL A 106 18.40 -9.30 -25.50
C VAL A 106 17.75 -9.66 -24.18
N LYS A 107 18.12 -10.81 -23.62
CA LYS A 107 17.68 -11.31 -22.31
C LYS A 107 18.82 -11.24 -21.32
N ILE A 108 18.51 -10.76 -20.13
CA ILE A 108 19.44 -10.61 -19.01
C ILE A 108 18.89 -11.46 -17.87
N PHE A 109 19.71 -12.38 -17.37
CA PHE A 109 19.35 -13.30 -16.30
C PHE A 109 20.06 -12.93 -14.98
N PRO A 110 19.45 -13.21 -13.83
CA PRO A 110 20.09 -13.05 -12.54
C PRO A 110 21.28 -14.00 -12.38
N GLN A 111 22.26 -13.57 -11.59
CA GLN A 111 23.47 -14.35 -11.31
C GLN A 111 23.28 -15.20 -10.06
N GLY A 112 22.64 -16.37 -10.22
CA GLY A 112 22.34 -17.28 -9.11
C GLY A 112 20.84 -17.34 -8.82
N GLU A 113 20.44 -16.86 -7.64
CA GLU A 113 19.02 -16.81 -7.25
C GLU A 113 18.25 -15.74 -8.05
N PRO A 114 16.93 -15.91 -8.26
CA PRO A 114 16.08 -14.89 -8.86
C PRO A 114 16.23 -13.52 -8.19
N TRP A 115 16.07 -12.44 -8.95
CA TRP A 115 16.04 -11.11 -8.38
C TRP A 115 14.78 -10.92 -7.52
N ASN A 116 14.98 -10.30 -6.34
CA ASN A 116 13.91 -9.85 -5.47
C ASN A 116 13.85 -8.32 -5.50
N TRP A 117 12.88 -7.78 -6.23
CA TRP A 117 12.59 -6.33 -6.32
C TRP A 117 11.24 -5.98 -5.70
N ASN A 118 10.73 -6.83 -4.80
CA ASN A 118 9.39 -6.67 -4.23
C ASN A 118 9.24 -5.44 -3.32
N ASP A 119 10.34 -4.88 -2.84
CA ASP A 119 10.37 -3.64 -2.08
C ASP A 119 10.47 -2.38 -2.98
N LYS A 120 10.57 -2.55 -4.30
CA LYS A 120 10.76 -1.48 -5.28
C LYS A 120 9.47 -1.18 -6.04
N GLY A 121 9.28 0.09 -6.39
CA GLY A 121 8.11 0.55 -7.15
C GLY A 121 8.36 0.57 -8.66
N SER A 122 9.61 0.71 -9.05
CA SER A 122 10.06 0.80 -10.44
C SER A 122 11.55 0.52 -10.56
N PHE A 123 12.03 0.41 -11.81
CA PHE A 123 13.44 0.67 -12.12
C PHE A 123 13.56 1.89 -13.04
N THR A 124 14.69 2.58 -12.96
CA THR A 124 15.12 3.57 -13.94
C THR A 124 16.33 3.07 -14.70
N VAL A 125 16.43 3.42 -15.97
CA VAL A 125 17.61 3.16 -16.82
C VAL A 125 17.76 4.29 -17.82
N ASP A 126 18.98 4.79 -18.00
CA ASP A 126 19.26 5.75 -19.05
C ASP A 126 19.38 5.02 -20.40
N VAL A 127 18.59 5.46 -21.37
CA VAL A 127 18.56 4.91 -22.72
C VAL A 127 19.02 5.98 -23.70
N THR A 128 20.20 5.78 -24.28
CA THR A 128 20.75 6.63 -25.34
C THR A 128 20.45 6.04 -26.71
N ASN A 129 19.87 6.84 -27.60
CA ASN A 129 19.73 6.52 -29.01
C ASN A 129 20.79 7.27 -29.82
N PRO A 130 21.89 6.59 -30.25
CA PRO A 130 22.97 7.23 -30.99
C PRO A 130 22.63 7.46 -32.48
N THR A 131 21.45 7.06 -32.94
CA THR A 131 21.08 7.08 -34.37
C THR A 131 20.34 8.36 -34.76
N ASP A 132 20.16 8.56 -36.08
CA ASP A 132 19.47 9.71 -36.66
C ASP A 132 17.94 9.51 -36.83
N LYS A 133 17.42 8.38 -36.35
CA LYS A 133 15.99 8.03 -36.35
C LYS A 133 15.52 7.69 -34.92
N PRO A 134 14.23 7.89 -34.58
CA PRO A 134 13.69 7.41 -33.31
C PRO A 134 13.84 5.90 -33.17
N ALA A 135 14.20 5.45 -31.96
CA ALA A 135 14.30 4.04 -31.63
C ALA A 135 13.08 3.61 -30.80
N ASN A 136 12.41 2.53 -31.20
CA ASN A 136 11.27 1.96 -30.45
C ASN A 136 11.72 0.67 -29.79
N ILE A 137 11.70 0.63 -28.46
CA ILE A 137 12.10 -0.54 -27.68
C ILE A 137 11.03 -0.88 -26.64
N ILE A 138 11.03 -2.13 -26.21
CA ILE A 138 10.12 -2.63 -25.18
C ILE A 138 10.98 -3.27 -24.09
N PHE A 139 10.79 -2.80 -22.85
CA PHE A 139 11.27 -3.47 -21.65
C PHE A 139 10.27 -4.54 -21.22
N LYS A 140 10.77 -5.70 -20.82
CA LYS A 140 9.96 -6.81 -20.31
C LYS A 140 10.56 -7.39 -19.04
N LEU A 141 9.75 -7.51 -18.01
CA LEU A 141 10.07 -8.25 -16.78
C LEU A 141 9.30 -9.56 -16.74
N VAL A 142 9.96 -10.63 -16.29
CA VAL A 142 9.36 -11.96 -16.24
C VAL A 142 9.78 -12.69 -14.95
N ASP A 143 8.81 -13.32 -14.29
CA ASP A 143 9.02 -14.14 -13.09
C ASP A 143 9.14 -15.66 -13.38
N ASN A 144 8.96 -16.07 -14.65
CA ASN A 144 9.05 -17.44 -15.13
C ASN A 144 9.68 -17.52 -16.53
N VAL A 145 10.65 -18.41 -16.74
CA VAL A 145 11.39 -18.51 -18.02
C VAL A 145 10.50 -19.10 -19.13
N GLY A 146 10.59 -18.55 -20.35
CA GLY A 146 9.97 -19.14 -21.56
C GLY A 146 8.55 -18.68 -21.87
N GLN A 147 8.09 -17.58 -21.28
CA GLN A 147 6.78 -16.94 -21.54
C GLN A 147 6.70 -16.39 -22.98
N MET A 148 5.74 -16.89 -23.76
CA MET A 148 5.41 -16.42 -25.12
C MET A 148 3.99 -15.81 -25.14
N GLY A 149 3.84 -14.53 -25.52
CA GLY A 149 2.53 -13.88 -25.66
C GLY A 149 2.11 -13.00 -24.47
N ALA A 150 0.84 -12.59 -24.43
CA ALA A 150 0.25 -11.73 -23.39
C ALA A 150 -0.16 -12.55 -22.16
N ALA A 151 0.75 -12.69 -21.20
CA ALA A 151 0.57 -13.52 -20.01
C ALA A 151 0.63 -12.69 -18.74
N THR A 152 -0.14 -13.02 -17.72
CA THR A 152 -0.27 -12.21 -16.49
C THR A 152 1.02 -12.12 -15.65
N ASN A 153 1.99 -13.02 -15.87
CA ASN A 153 3.23 -13.17 -15.09
C ASN A 153 4.45 -12.46 -15.72
N GLN A 154 4.19 -11.53 -16.64
CA GLN A 154 5.19 -10.67 -17.26
C GLN A 154 4.64 -9.25 -17.31
N LEU A 155 5.51 -8.26 -17.28
CA LEU A 155 5.14 -6.87 -17.50
C LEU A 155 5.92 -6.33 -18.67
N ASN A 156 5.24 -5.64 -19.58
CA ASN A 156 5.86 -5.01 -20.73
C ASN A 156 5.68 -3.48 -20.66
N TYR A 157 6.70 -2.75 -21.12
CA TYR A 157 6.66 -1.30 -21.25
C TYR A 157 7.34 -0.84 -22.55
N ALA A 158 6.56 -0.31 -23.49
CA ALA A 158 7.03 0.24 -24.75
C ALA A 158 7.43 1.71 -24.60
N VAL A 159 8.61 2.06 -25.11
CA VAL A 159 9.13 3.44 -25.12
C VAL A 159 9.76 3.80 -26.47
N THR A 160 9.65 5.08 -26.82
CA THR A 160 10.27 5.66 -28.01
C THR A 160 11.34 6.65 -27.60
N ILE A 161 12.58 6.40 -28.00
CA ILE A 161 13.74 7.25 -27.70
C ILE A 161 14.04 8.11 -28.94
N PRO A 162 13.95 9.45 -28.86
CA PRO A 162 14.23 10.33 -29.99
C PRO A 162 15.66 10.17 -30.53
N ALA A 163 15.85 10.52 -31.80
CA ALA A 163 17.14 10.45 -32.47
C ALA A 163 18.18 11.34 -31.76
N GLY A 164 19.35 10.78 -31.43
CA GLY A 164 20.47 11.50 -30.82
C GLY A 164 20.25 11.93 -29.36
N GLU A 165 19.20 11.45 -28.69
CA GLU A 165 18.88 11.81 -27.31
C GLU A 165 19.16 10.67 -26.32
N THR A 166 19.39 11.07 -25.07
CA THR A 166 19.39 10.18 -23.90
C THR A 166 18.16 10.47 -23.07
N GLN A 167 17.36 9.44 -22.79
CA GLN A 167 16.21 9.54 -21.90
C GLN A 167 16.38 8.61 -20.71
N GLN A 168 16.12 9.12 -19.50
CA GLN A 168 15.93 8.27 -18.35
C GLN A 168 14.54 7.64 -18.43
N VAL A 169 14.50 6.34 -18.66
CA VAL A 169 13.27 5.56 -18.76
C VAL A 169 12.96 4.96 -17.40
N GLU A 170 11.76 5.18 -16.90
CA GLU A 170 11.26 4.57 -15.67
C GLU A 170 10.18 3.53 -15.99
N MET A 171 10.39 2.27 -15.58
CA MET A 171 9.41 1.21 -15.71
C MET A 171 8.74 0.92 -14.36
N LEU A 172 7.49 1.37 -14.20
CA LEU A 172 6.65 1.14 -13.02
C LEU A 172 6.17 -0.30 -12.97
N PHE A 173 6.36 -1.00 -11.84
CA PHE A 173 6.01 -2.42 -11.74
C PHE A 173 4.50 -2.69 -11.67
N ASN A 174 3.70 -1.67 -11.36
CA ASN A 174 2.25 -1.73 -11.42
C ASN A 174 1.66 -1.07 -12.68
N GLY A 175 2.49 -0.67 -13.65
CA GLY A 175 2.03 0.12 -14.81
C GLY A 175 0.96 -0.59 -15.64
N GLY A 176 1.04 -1.91 -15.79
CA GLY A 176 0.05 -2.70 -16.50
C GLY A 176 -1.26 -2.88 -15.73
N THR A 177 -1.21 -3.09 -14.40
CA THR A 177 -2.39 -3.09 -13.52
C THR A 177 -3.11 -1.73 -13.57
N ARG A 178 -2.34 -0.65 -13.67
CA ARG A 178 -2.85 0.72 -13.79
C ARG A 178 -3.30 1.11 -15.20
N GLN A 179 -3.11 0.25 -16.19
CA GLN A 179 -3.43 0.52 -17.60
C GLN A 179 -2.75 1.80 -18.12
N LEU A 180 -1.50 2.04 -17.73
CA LEU A 180 -0.74 3.20 -18.19
C LEU A 180 -0.35 3.05 -19.67
N ASP A 181 -0.24 4.18 -20.37
CA ASP A 181 0.17 4.20 -21.77
C ASP A 181 1.51 3.50 -21.99
N GLY A 182 1.56 2.62 -23.00
CA GLY A 182 2.74 1.83 -23.33
C GLY A 182 2.93 0.59 -22.45
N TYR A 183 2.11 0.37 -21.41
CA TYR A 183 2.14 -0.83 -20.59
C TYR A 183 1.10 -1.86 -21.02
N TRP A 184 1.44 -3.14 -20.85
CA TRP A 184 0.48 -4.24 -20.87
C TRP A 184 0.98 -5.41 -20.01
N ASP A 185 0.04 -6.28 -19.63
CA ASP A 185 0.22 -7.43 -18.71
C ASP A 185 0.58 -7.02 -17.25
N GLY A 186 1.16 -7.94 -16.47
CA GLY A 186 1.72 -7.67 -15.14
C GLY A 186 0.83 -7.96 -13.94
N GLN A 187 -0.42 -8.40 -14.15
CA GLN A 187 -1.42 -8.57 -13.08
C GLN A 187 -1.05 -9.63 -12.03
N LYS A 188 -0.16 -10.56 -12.38
CA LYS A 188 0.31 -11.65 -11.50
C LYS A 188 1.84 -11.70 -11.40
N LEU A 189 2.55 -10.65 -11.85
CA LEU A 189 4.00 -10.60 -11.81
C LEU A 189 4.52 -10.68 -10.36
N ASN A 190 5.33 -11.67 -10.06
CA ASN A 190 5.97 -11.86 -8.76
C ASN A 190 7.36 -11.21 -8.72
N LEU A 191 7.43 -10.01 -8.16
CA LEU A 191 8.67 -9.24 -8.03
C LEU A 191 9.73 -9.88 -7.12
N ARG A 192 9.38 -10.89 -6.30
CA ARG A 192 10.35 -11.61 -5.46
C ARG A 192 11.19 -12.60 -6.23
N ARG A 193 10.77 -12.96 -7.45
CA ARG A 193 11.33 -14.07 -8.23
C ARG A 193 11.52 -13.70 -9.69
N LEU A 194 11.97 -12.48 -9.96
CA LEU A 194 12.26 -12.07 -11.33
C LEU A 194 13.44 -12.88 -11.86
N VAL A 195 13.21 -13.59 -12.97
CA VAL A 195 14.19 -14.47 -13.59
C VAL A 195 14.72 -13.93 -14.91
N GLU A 196 14.08 -12.92 -15.50
CA GLU A 196 14.47 -12.36 -16.79
C GLU A 196 14.09 -10.88 -16.88
N LEU A 197 15.07 -10.04 -17.25
CA LEU A 197 14.85 -8.70 -17.83
C LEU A 197 15.17 -8.81 -19.32
N GLN A 198 14.21 -8.45 -20.17
CA GLN A 198 14.38 -8.49 -21.61
C GLN A 198 14.18 -7.11 -22.21
N VAL A 199 15.01 -6.78 -23.20
CA VAL A 199 14.84 -5.61 -24.07
C VAL A 199 14.66 -6.11 -25.49
N PHE A 200 13.53 -5.79 -26.09
CA PHE A 200 13.18 -6.30 -27.41
C PHE A 200 12.45 -5.27 -28.27
N VAL A 201 12.27 -5.61 -29.53
CA VAL A 201 11.69 -4.74 -30.55
C VAL A 201 10.72 -5.54 -31.40
N GLN A 202 9.59 -4.93 -31.81
CA GLN A 202 8.58 -5.59 -32.62
C GLN A 202 8.65 -5.10 -34.07
N GLY A 203 8.62 -6.05 -35.02
CA GLY A 203 8.62 -5.75 -36.45
C GLY A 203 7.24 -5.32 -36.99
N PRO A 204 7.19 -4.75 -38.21
CA PRO A 204 8.31 -4.48 -39.11
C PRO A 204 9.16 -3.29 -38.65
N MET A 205 10.48 -3.36 -38.85
CA MET A 205 11.38 -2.26 -38.47
C MET A 205 12.73 -2.30 -39.20
N ASP A 206 13.34 -1.12 -39.36
CA ASP A 206 14.74 -0.97 -39.75
C ASP A 206 15.67 -1.40 -38.61
N ALA A 207 16.93 -1.75 -38.90
CA ALA A 207 17.93 -1.97 -37.87
C ALA A 207 18.10 -0.70 -37.01
N GLN A 208 18.17 -0.86 -35.70
CA GLN A 208 18.30 0.25 -34.74
C GLN A 208 19.26 -0.10 -33.61
N GLN A 209 19.80 0.94 -32.98
CA GLN A 209 20.76 0.81 -31.88
C GLN A 209 20.28 1.62 -30.68
N VAL A 210 20.45 1.05 -29.48
CA VAL A 210 20.32 1.76 -28.19
C VAL A 210 21.51 1.42 -27.30
N VAL A 211 21.82 2.32 -26.37
CA VAL A 211 22.81 2.11 -25.31
C VAL A 211 22.12 2.28 -23.97
N LEU A 212 22.22 1.28 -23.11
CA LEU A 212 21.62 1.26 -21.78
C LEU A 212 22.70 1.49 -20.72
N ASP A 213 22.44 2.40 -19.79
CA ASP A 213 23.33 2.69 -18.67
C ASP A 213 22.56 3.17 -17.42
N ASN A 214 23.24 3.33 -16.28
CA ASN A 214 22.67 3.89 -15.03
C ASN A 214 21.37 3.19 -14.60
N PHE A 215 21.43 1.86 -14.47
CA PHE A 215 20.29 1.09 -13.97
C PHE A 215 20.16 1.27 -12.46
N SER A 216 19.02 1.77 -12.01
CA SER A 216 18.73 1.96 -10.59
C SER A 216 17.35 1.41 -10.25
N LEU A 217 17.23 0.86 -9.05
CA LEU A 217 15.93 0.49 -8.48
C LEU A 217 15.40 1.66 -7.66
N VAL A 218 14.10 1.97 -7.82
CA VAL A 218 13.44 3.04 -7.07
C VAL A 218 12.60 2.42 -5.97
N ASP A 219 12.86 2.81 -4.72
CA ASP A 219 12.05 2.38 -3.58
C ASP A 219 10.58 2.79 -3.77
N SER A 220 9.67 1.92 -3.37
CA SER A 220 8.23 2.23 -3.35
C SER A 220 7.97 3.40 -2.39
N THR A 221 7.32 4.48 -2.84
CA THR A 221 6.94 5.62 -1.98
C THR A 221 5.43 5.67 -1.75
N GLY A 222 5.01 6.07 -0.54
CA GLY A 222 3.61 6.33 -0.16
C GLY A 222 2.80 5.07 0.19
N ASP A 223 1.46 5.20 0.15
CA ASP A 223 0.44 4.15 0.35
C ASP A 223 0.53 2.96 -0.62
N PHE A 224 1.52 2.96 -1.52
CA PHE A 224 1.74 1.99 -2.59
C PHE A 224 2.75 0.90 -2.22
N VAL A 225 3.30 0.93 -1.01
CA VAL A 225 4.06 -0.19 -0.45
C VAL A 225 3.05 -1.25 0.00
N SER A 226 2.84 -2.31 -0.78
CA SER A 226 2.27 -3.53 -0.17
C SER A 226 3.27 -3.99 0.89
N ALA A 227 2.92 -3.91 2.18
CA ALA A 227 3.80 -4.39 3.23
C ALA A 227 4.15 -5.85 2.94
N GLN A 228 5.38 -6.24 3.26
CA GLN A 228 5.84 -7.60 3.05
C GLN A 228 4.92 -8.56 3.81
N GLU A 229 4.15 -9.38 3.09
CA GLU A 229 3.40 -10.47 3.72
C GLU A 229 4.39 -11.33 4.51
N LYS A 230 4.21 -11.40 5.84
CA LYS A 230 4.97 -12.31 6.69
C LYS A 230 4.67 -13.73 6.22
N VAL A 231 5.69 -14.42 5.74
CA VAL A 231 5.57 -15.80 5.30
C VAL A 231 5.87 -16.72 6.46
N ILE A 232 4.92 -17.61 6.79
CA ILE A 232 5.17 -18.69 7.75
C ILE A 232 5.56 -19.93 6.96
N GLU A 233 6.75 -20.47 7.22
CA GLU A 233 7.20 -21.73 6.63
C GLU A 233 6.29 -22.87 7.13
N ALA A 234 5.35 -23.28 6.29
CA ALA A 234 4.29 -24.22 6.68
C ALA A 234 4.71 -25.70 6.54
N GLY A 235 5.96 -25.95 6.11
CA GLY A 235 6.46 -27.29 5.79
C GLY A 235 5.97 -27.80 4.43
N PRO A 236 5.96 -29.13 4.20
CA PRO A 236 5.50 -29.72 2.94
C PRO A 236 3.99 -29.51 2.74
N ILE A 237 3.55 -29.37 1.47
CA ILE A 237 2.13 -29.20 1.16
C ILE A 237 1.33 -30.43 1.62
N PRO A 238 0.19 -30.27 2.33
CA PRO A 238 -0.71 -31.36 2.63
C PRO A 238 -1.15 -32.09 1.35
N THR A 239 -1.19 -33.41 1.40
CA THR A 239 -1.77 -34.21 0.32
C THR A 239 -3.26 -34.40 0.59
N LEU A 240 -4.14 -33.89 -0.30
CA LEU A 240 -5.57 -34.17 -0.25
C LEU A 240 -5.86 -35.58 -0.79
N LYS A 241 -5.22 -35.94 -1.91
CA LYS A 241 -5.40 -37.26 -2.55
C LYS A 241 -4.12 -37.66 -3.30
N MET A 242 -3.57 -38.83 -3.02
CA MET A 242 -2.43 -39.36 -3.78
C MET A 242 -2.92 -39.92 -5.13
N VAL A 243 -2.32 -39.50 -6.24
CA VAL A 243 -2.60 -40.07 -7.58
C VAL A 243 -1.63 -41.22 -7.87
N THR A 244 -0.33 -41.02 -7.62
CA THR A 244 0.69 -42.07 -7.64
C THR A 244 1.94 -41.64 -6.88
N ASP A 245 2.55 -42.56 -6.13
CA ASP A 245 3.84 -42.43 -5.42
C ASP A 245 4.92 -43.37 -6.01
N PHE A 246 4.57 -44.08 -7.08
CA PHE A 246 5.40 -45.07 -7.76
C PHE A 246 5.87 -46.25 -6.89
N ASP A 247 5.29 -46.49 -5.72
CA ASP A 247 5.69 -47.59 -4.85
C ASP A 247 5.27 -48.97 -5.40
N THR A 248 4.19 -48.99 -6.18
CA THR A 248 3.68 -50.15 -6.97
C THR A 248 3.49 -49.74 -8.45
N MET A 249 3.77 -50.63 -9.42
CA MET A 249 3.47 -50.41 -10.86
C MET A 249 2.89 -51.70 -11.45
N PRO A 250 2.05 -51.65 -12.52
CA PRO A 250 1.59 -50.46 -13.28
C PRO A 250 0.07 -50.41 -13.56
N SER A 251 -0.52 -49.21 -13.64
CA SER A 251 -1.76 -48.99 -14.41
C SER A 251 -1.87 -47.58 -14.97
N LEU A 252 -1.21 -46.60 -14.35
CA LEU A 252 -1.36 -45.19 -14.71
C LEU A 252 -0.41 -44.73 -15.81
N ILE A 253 0.84 -45.19 -15.89
CA ILE A 253 1.70 -44.82 -17.03
C ILE A 253 1.21 -45.54 -18.28
N SER A 254 0.74 -44.76 -19.26
CA SER A 254 0.14 -45.26 -20.49
C SER A 254 1.18 -45.70 -21.50
N ASP A 255 0.84 -46.73 -22.26
CA ASP A 255 1.49 -47.15 -23.50
C ASP A 255 1.49 -46.07 -24.60
N ARG A 256 0.75 -44.97 -24.41
CA ARG A 256 0.77 -43.78 -25.27
C ARG A 256 1.99 -42.89 -25.04
N SER A 257 2.76 -43.14 -23.97
CA SER A 257 4.05 -42.48 -23.76
C SER A 257 4.97 -42.76 -24.95
N THR A 258 5.44 -41.71 -25.62
CA THR A 258 6.21 -41.82 -26.87
C THR A 258 7.60 -41.21 -26.68
N SER A 259 8.63 -41.84 -27.27
CA SER A 259 10.01 -41.34 -27.24
C SER A 259 10.52 -41.01 -25.83
N THR A 260 10.16 -41.87 -24.88
CA THR A 260 10.49 -41.73 -23.46
C THR A 260 10.82 -43.11 -22.87
N THR A 261 11.86 -43.18 -22.04
CA THR A 261 12.16 -44.38 -21.25
C THR A 261 11.92 -44.11 -19.77
N VAL A 262 11.30 -45.06 -19.07
CA VAL A 262 10.94 -44.93 -17.64
C VAL A 262 11.57 -46.07 -16.86
N LYS A 263 12.33 -45.74 -15.82
CA LYS A 263 13.02 -46.72 -14.96
C LYS A 263 12.74 -46.41 -13.50
N ARG A 264 12.38 -47.43 -12.72
CA ARG A 264 12.28 -47.30 -11.26
C ARG A 264 13.66 -47.13 -10.63
N ILE A 265 13.75 -46.19 -9.71
CA ILE A 265 14.92 -45.97 -8.88
C ILE A 265 14.52 -46.01 -7.40
N LYS A 266 15.48 -46.35 -6.55
CA LYS A 266 15.31 -46.31 -5.09
C LYS A 266 15.96 -45.04 -4.57
N ARG A 267 15.28 -44.33 -3.68
CA ARG A 267 15.80 -43.18 -2.94
C ARG A 267 15.85 -43.48 -1.44
N ASP A 268 16.50 -42.60 -0.70
CA ASP A 268 16.62 -42.72 0.75
C ASP A 268 15.27 -42.50 1.46
N ASP A 269 14.35 -41.76 0.83
CA ASP A 269 13.02 -41.38 1.32
C ASP A 269 11.86 -42.12 0.63
N GLY A 270 12.13 -43.04 -0.31
CA GLY A 270 11.07 -43.77 -1.02
C GLY A 270 11.49 -44.40 -2.34
N LYS A 271 10.53 -44.59 -3.26
CA LYS A 271 10.76 -44.97 -4.66
C LYS A 271 10.40 -43.81 -5.58
N ALA A 272 11.09 -43.74 -6.71
CA ALA A 272 10.85 -42.74 -7.74
C ALA A 272 10.98 -43.36 -9.13
N ILE A 273 10.62 -42.61 -10.17
CA ILE A 273 10.91 -42.96 -11.55
C ILE A 273 11.95 -42.00 -12.15
N GLU A 274 12.98 -42.54 -12.78
CA GLU A 274 13.85 -41.82 -13.71
C GLU A 274 13.18 -41.87 -15.10
N VAL A 275 13.03 -40.71 -15.72
CA VAL A 275 12.39 -40.54 -17.02
C VAL A 275 13.39 -39.87 -17.95
N VAL A 276 13.63 -40.47 -19.11
CA VAL A 276 14.50 -39.90 -20.16
C VAL A 276 13.69 -39.68 -21.43
N PHE A 277 13.56 -38.42 -21.84
CA PHE A 277 12.92 -37.98 -23.09
C PHE A 277 13.98 -37.91 -24.20
N THR A 278 13.70 -38.49 -25.37
CA THR A 278 14.64 -38.53 -26.49
C THR A 278 14.41 -37.40 -27.49
N ALA A 279 15.50 -36.78 -27.97
CA ALA A 279 15.48 -35.69 -28.95
C ALA A 279 15.22 -36.14 -30.40
N ASP A 280 14.98 -37.42 -30.62
CA ASP A 280 14.62 -37.97 -31.94
C ASP A 280 13.15 -37.75 -32.31
N ASN A 281 12.37 -37.15 -31.42
CA ASN A 281 10.97 -36.81 -31.60
C ASN A 281 10.76 -35.33 -31.27
N ALA A 282 9.88 -34.67 -32.03
CA ALA A 282 9.50 -33.29 -31.79
C ALA A 282 8.68 -33.14 -30.49
N TYR A 283 8.02 -34.20 -30.01
CA TYR A 283 7.15 -34.17 -28.83
C TYR A 283 7.26 -35.46 -27.98
N PRO A 284 8.44 -35.77 -27.41
CA PRO A 284 8.57 -36.89 -26.49
C PRO A 284 7.73 -36.62 -25.24
N ASN A 285 7.00 -37.64 -24.76
CA ASN A 285 6.05 -37.47 -23.66
C ASN A 285 5.98 -38.67 -22.70
N LEU A 286 5.58 -38.37 -21.48
CA LEU A 286 5.17 -39.29 -20.44
C LEU A 286 3.69 -39.07 -20.15
N THR A 287 2.85 -40.04 -20.51
CA THR A 287 1.38 -39.94 -20.36
C THR A 287 0.89 -40.78 -19.19
N PHE A 288 0.03 -40.18 -18.37
CA PHE A 288 -0.71 -40.83 -17.29
C PHE A 288 -2.20 -40.96 -17.65
N LYS A 289 -2.72 -42.18 -17.54
CA LYS A 289 -4.12 -42.53 -17.83
C LYS A 289 -4.56 -43.73 -16.99
N SER A 290 -5.75 -43.61 -16.40
CA SER A 290 -6.40 -44.69 -15.66
C SER A 290 -7.34 -45.52 -16.56
N SER A 291 -7.79 -46.70 -16.13
CA SER A 291 -8.76 -47.53 -16.87
C SER A 291 -10.13 -46.86 -17.03
N SER A 292 -10.44 -45.90 -16.17
CA SER A 292 -11.62 -45.02 -16.25
C SER A 292 -11.18 -43.56 -16.01
N PRO A 293 -11.93 -42.56 -16.49
CA PRO A 293 -11.61 -41.16 -16.18
C PRO A 293 -11.50 -40.95 -14.67
N PHE A 294 -10.60 -40.06 -14.25
CA PHE A 294 -10.50 -39.64 -12.87
C PHE A 294 -11.68 -38.73 -12.54
N ASP A 295 -12.40 -39.09 -11.47
CA ASP A 295 -13.38 -38.22 -10.83
C ASP A 295 -12.76 -37.62 -9.56
N TRP A 296 -12.56 -36.32 -9.60
CA TRP A 296 -12.01 -35.51 -8.51
C TRP A 296 -13.03 -34.49 -7.96
N SER A 297 -14.31 -34.60 -8.34
CA SER A 297 -15.36 -33.66 -7.94
C SER A 297 -15.56 -33.57 -6.41
N GLU A 298 -15.39 -34.69 -5.69
CA GLU A 298 -15.53 -34.74 -4.22
C GLU A 298 -14.32 -34.18 -3.44
N VAL A 299 -13.23 -33.81 -4.11
CA VAL A 299 -12.00 -33.33 -3.45
C VAL A 299 -12.12 -31.86 -3.02
N GLY A 300 -13.04 -31.10 -3.62
CA GLY A 300 -13.22 -29.68 -3.36
C GLY A 300 -12.33 -28.80 -4.26
N ASP A 301 -11.81 -27.70 -3.72
CA ASP A 301 -10.89 -26.82 -4.43
C ASP A 301 -9.43 -27.30 -4.25
N PHE A 302 -8.76 -27.62 -5.35
CA PHE A 302 -7.45 -28.26 -5.34
C PHE A 302 -6.55 -27.86 -6.52
N ASN A 303 -5.25 -28.10 -6.37
CA ASN A 303 -4.31 -28.11 -7.50
C ASN A 303 -3.77 -29.54 -7.73
N LEU A 304 -3.46 -29.85 -9.00
CA LEU A 304 -2.72 -31.06 -9.37
C LEU A 304 -1.22 -30.81 -9.21
N ALA A 305 -0.55 -31.55 -8.34
CA ALA A 305 0.85 -31.37 -8.02
C ALA A 305 1.75 -32.54 -8.43
N PHE A 306 2.99 -32.21 -8.78
CA PHE A 306 4.06 -33.10 -9.22
C PHE A 306 5.32 -32.84 -8.40
N ASP A 307 5.92 -33.88 -7.82
CA ASP A 307 7.26 -33.76 -7.23
C ASP A 307 8.31 -34.20 -8.24
N ILE A 308 9.13 -33.26 -8.66
CA ILE A 308 10.09 -33.46 -9.75
C ILE A 308 11.45 -32.92 -9.37
N GLU A 309 12.49 -33.67 -9.69
CA GLU A 309 13.88 -33.26 -9.70
C GLU A 309 14.42 -33.17 -11.13
N ASN A 310 15.13 -32.10 -11.43
CA ASN A 310 15.98 -32.00 -12.60
C ASN A 310 17.44 -32.25 -12.19
N PRO A 311 18.00 -33.43 -12.50
CA PRO A 311 19.37 -33.78 -12.12
C PRO A 311 20.44 -33.19 -13.06
N SER A 312 20.07 -32.33 -14.02
CA SER A 312 21.02 -31.74 -14.98
C SER A 312 21.52 -30.37 -14.54
N SER A 313 22.61 -29.91 -15.16
CA SER A 313 23.19 -28.57 -14.96
C SER A 313 22.45 -27.46 -15.70
N ASP A 314 21.50 -27.81 -16.57
CA ASP A 314 20.75 -26.87 -17.40
C ASP A 314 19.28 -26.85 -16.96
N ALA A 315 18.64 -25.69 -17.10
CA ALA A 315 17.22 -25.58 -16.82
C ALA A 315 16.43 -26.31 -17.93
N LEU A 316 15.33 -26.96 -17.54
CA LEU A 316 14.50 -27.71 -18.49
C LEU A 316 13.09 -27.13 -18.53
N GLN A 317 12.69 -26.57 -19.67
CA GLN A 317 11.29 -26.19 -19.90
C GLN A 317 10.48 -27.44 -20.22
N MET A 318 9.43 -27.68 -19.44
CA MET A 318 8.56 -28.83 -19.57
C MET A 318 7.11 -28.39 -19.70
N PHE A 319 6.36 -29.07 -20.55
CA PHE A 319 4.95 -28.79 -20.78
C PHE A 319 4.09 -29.84 -20.08
N VAL A 320 2.95 -29.40 -19.56
CA VAL A 320 1.91 -30.23 -18.97
C VAL A 320 0.66 -30.10 -19.82
N ARG A 321 0.01 -31.21 -20.13
CA ARG A 321 -1.31 -31.20 -20.76
C ARG A 321 -2.26 -32.10 -19.98
N VAL A 322 -3.46 -31.62 -19.71
CA VAL A 322 -4.55 -32.35 -19.02
C VAL A 322 -5.77 -32.36 -19.92
N ASP A 323 -6.36 -33.53 -20.14
CA ASP A 323 -7.50 -33.74 -21.04
C ASP A 323 -8.73 -34.21 -20.25
N GLN A 324 -9.88 -33.55 -20.46
CA GLN A 324 -11.19 -33.95 -19.90
C GLN A 324 -12.00 -34.86 -20.85
N ALA A 325 -11.46 -35.16 -22.02
CA ALA A 325 -12.07 -36.05 -23.01
C ALA A 325 -10.99 -36.94 -23.64
N GLU A 326 -11.41 -38.00 -24.34
CA GLU A 326 -10.47 -38.83 -25.09
C GLU A 326 -9.80 -38.01 -26.20
N ASN A 327 -8.53 -38.27 -26.47
CA ASN A 327 -7.79 -37.48 -27.44
C ASN A 327 -8.25 -37.79 -28.88
N LYS A 328 -8.29 -36.78 -29.75
CA LYS A 328 -8.78 -36.88 -31.14
C LYS A 328 -8.15 -38.00 -31.96
N ASN A 329 -6.87 -38.32 -31.70
CA ASN A 329 -6.17 -39.41 -32.39
C ASN A 329 -6.72 -40.80 -32.02
N TRP A 330 -7.52 -40.89 -30.96
CA TRP A 330 -8.17 -42.11 -30.47
C TRP A 330 -9.71 -41.99 -30.44
N GLY A 331 -10.27 -41.04 -31.21
CA GLY A 331 -11.71 -40.95 -31.45
C GLY A 331 -12.50 -40.07 -30.47
N GLY A 332 -11.83 -39.30 -29.60
CA GLY A 332 -12.49 -38.26 -28.81
C GLY A 332 -12.28 -36.84 -29.38
N THR A 333 -12.36 -35.83 -28.52
CA THR A 333 -12.33 -34.41 -28.88
C THR A 333 -11.10 -33.67 -28.38
N ALA A 334 -10.37 -34.22 -27.40
CA ALA A 334 -9.25 -33.54 -26.78
C ALA A 334 -8.04 -33.40 -27.72
N ASP A 335 -7.50 -32.19 -27.87
CA ASP A 335 -6.45 -31.94 -28.85
C ASP A 335 -5.30 -31.03 -28.39
N GLY A 336 -5.31 -30.60 -27.14
CA GLY A 336 -4.34 -29.67 -26.57
C GLY A 336 -4.88 -28.25 -26.49
N VAL A 337 -6.04 -27.98 -27.11
CA VAL A 337 -6.78 -26.71 -27.02
C VAL A 337 -8.23 -26.97 -26.61
N ASN A 338 -8.93 -27.82 -27.36
CA ASN A 338 -10.31 -28.23 -27.06
C ASN A 338 -10.29 -29.40 -26.08
N ASP A 339 -11.17 -29.39 -25.07
CA ASP A 339 -11.23 -30.38 -24.00
C ASP A 339 -9.87 -30.68 -23.34
N SER A 340 -8.98 -29.70 -23.39
CA SER A 340 -7.59 -29.79 -22.96
C SER A 340 -7.16 -28.48 -22.32
N LEU A 341 -6.38 -28.58 -21.25
CA LEU A 341 -5.62 -27.48 -20.66
C LEU A 341 -4.13 -27.79 -20.88
N SER A 342 -3.42 -26.87 -21.53
CA SER A 342 -1.98 -26.96 -21.77
C SER A 342 -1.25 -25.88 -20.97
N SER A 343 -0.15 -26.26 -20.36
CA SER A 343 0.60 -25.45 -19.40
C SER A 343 2.07 -25.79 -19.48
N TYR A 344 2.91 -25.02 -18.79
CA TYR A 344 4.35 -25.24 -18.78
C TYR A 344 4.98 -24.81 -17.46
N MET A 345 6.15 -25.39 -17.19
CA MET A 345 6.98 -25.10 -16.03
C MET A 345 8.45 -25.14 -16.43
N THR A 346 9.30 -24.55 -15.61
CA THR A 346 10.75 -24.69 -15.73
C THR A 346 11.27 -25.49 -14.56
N LEU A 347 11.96 -26.59 -14.84
CA LEU A 347 12.69 -27.34 -13.83
C LEU A 347 14.10 -26.76 -13.68
N LEU A 348 14.39 -26.17 -12.52
CA LEU A 348 15.69 -25.57 -12.26
C LEU A 348 16.81 -26.62 -12.14
N PRO A 349 18.05 -26.29 -12.57
CA PRO A 349 19.19 -27.22 -12.51
C PRO A 349 19.45 -27.76 -11.10
N ASN A 350 19.70 -29.06 -10.99
CA ASN A 350 20.06 -29.73 -9.73
C ASN A 350 19.09 -29.48 -8.56
N GLN A 351 17.82 -29.15 -8.85
CA GLN A 351 16.81 -28.89 -7.83
C GLN A 351 15.70 -29.93 -7.85
N ARG A 352 15.21 -30.24 -6.65
CA ARG A 352 13.98 -30.98 -6.38
C ARG A 352 12.92 -29.99 -5.91
N SER A 353 11.72 -30.05 -6.49
CA SER A 353 10.63 -29.14 -6.14
C SER A 353 9.27 -29.79 -6.36
N THR A 354 8.26 -29.31 -5.64
CA THR A 354 6.86 -29.57 -5.97
C THR A 354 6.37 -28.53 -6.96
N TYR A 355 5.71 -28.94 -8.03
CA TYR A 355 5.07 -28.07 -9.02
C TYR A 355 3.57 -28.31 -9.00
N TYR A 356 2.73 -27.28 -8.97
CA TYR A 356 1.27 -27.42 -8.87
C TYR A 356 0.54 -26.67 -9.99
N LEU A 357 -0.54 -27.26 -10.49
CA LEU A 357 -1.35 -26.76 -11.60
C LEU A 357 -2.80 -26.62 -11.17
N SER A 358 -3.39 -25.44 -11.30
CA SER A 358 -4.83 -25.28 -11.19
C SER A 358 -5.52 -25.84 -12.43
N LEU A 359 -6.58 -26.64 -12.22
CA LEU A 359 -7.39 -27.21 -13.30
C LEU A 359 -8.71 -26.44 -13.51
N ALA A 360 -8.99 -25.47 -12.64
CA ALA A 360 -10.10 -24.55 -12.73
C ALA A 360 -9.58 -23.12 -12.53
N GLU A 361 -10.14 -22.17 -13.26
CA GLU A 361 -9.88 -20.77 -13.04
C GLU A 361 -10.46 -20.38 -11.68
N VAL A 362 -9.65 -19.75 -10.82
CA VAL A 362 -10.14 -19.22 -9.55
C VAL A 362 -11.19 -18.16 -9.89
N ALA A 363 -12.42 -18.33 -9.40
CA ALA A 363 -13.51 -17.41 -9.70
C ALA A 363 -13.24 -16.04 -9.04
N GLY A 364 -12.83 -15.06 -9.85
CA GLY A 364 -12.67 -13.66 -9.45
C GLY A 364 -11.40 -13.36 -8.63
N ASP A 365 -10.96 -12.10 -8.67
CA ASP A 365 -9.91 -11.61 -7.78
C ASP A 365 -10.45 -11.54 -6.35
N MET A 366 -9.83 -12.28 -5.45
CA MET A 366 -10.17 -12.27 -4.03
C MET A 366 -9.78 -10.90 -3.43
N THR A 367 -10.76 -10.01 -3.26
CA THR A 367 -10.55 -8.70 -2.63
C THR A 367 -10.84 -8.81 -1.13
N SER A 368 -9.80 -8.83 -0.29
CA SER A 368 -9.92 -8.90 1.17
C SER A 368 -10.46 -7.61 1.81
N GLY A 369 -10.27 -6.48 1.13
CA GLY A 369 -10.52 -5.16 1.69
C GLY A 369 -9.51 -4.74 2.77
N MET A 370 -8.33 -5.38 2.82
CA MET A 370 -7.23 -5.03 3.72
C MET A 370 -6.06 -4.48 2.91
N ARG A 371 -5.33 -3.50 3.46
CA ARG A 371 -4.13 -2.96 2.79
C ARG A 371 -2.95 -3.92 2.84
N SER A 372 -2.82 -4.69 3.92
CA SER A 372 -1.90 -5.83 3.96
C SER A 372 -2.53 -7.05 4.60
N GLU A 373 -2.11 -8.21 4.11
CA GLU A 373 -2.81 -9.46 4.33
C GLU A 373 -2.19 -10.26 5.49
N PRO A 374 -2.98 -11.02 6.26
CA PRO A 374 -2.52 -11.85 7.39
C PRO A 374 -1.52 -12.90 6.92
N PRO A 375 -0.50 -13.31 7.67
CA PRO A 375 0.58 -14.17 7.16
C PRO A 375 0.15 -15.33 6.24
N LYS A 376 0.71 -15.43 5.02
CA LYS A 376 0.45 -16.57 4.12
C LYS A 376 1.30 -17.77 4.57
N LYS A 377 0.70 -18.96 4.59
CA LYS A 377 1.48 -20.21 4.66
C LYS A 377 2.26 -20.34 3.37
N SER A 378 3.60 -20.28 3.43
CA SER A 378 4.42 -20.68 2.29
C SER A 378 4.70 -22.16 2.38
N TYR A 379 4.28 -22.84 1.33
CA TYR A 379 4.73 -24.18 1.04
C TYR A 379 5.85 -24.12 0.01
N SER A 380 6.83 -25.01 0.13
CA SER A 380 7.93 -25.13 -0.84
C SER A 380 7.44 -25.75 -2.16
N ALA A 381 6.80 -24.94 -3.00
CA ALA A 381 6.23 -25.37 -4.28
C ALA A 381 6.16 -24.24 -5.32
N GLN A 382 6.05 -24.62 -6.59
CA GLN A 382 6.09 -23.73 -7.75
C GLN A 382 4.81 -23.87 -8.58
N ALA A 383 4.17 -22.76 -8.94
CA ALA A 383 3.00 -22.80 -9.81
C ALA A 383 3.41 -23.21 -11.23
N ILE A 384 2.56 -23.99 -11.89
CA ILE A 384 2.68 -24.35 -13.30
C ILE A 384 1.91 -23.29 -14.08
N SER A 385 2.59 -22.62 -15.01
CA SER A 385 2.02 -21.52 -15.77
C SER A 385 1.04 -22.03 -16.82
N HIS A 386 -0.14 -21.42 -16.87
CA HIS A 386 -1.08 -21.67 -17.96
C HIS A 386 -0.44 -21.29 -19.30
N GLY A 387 -0.64 -22.13 -20.31
CA GLY A 387 -0.20 -21.89 -21.68
C GLY A 387 -1.37 -21.51 -22.57
N TRP A 388 -2.18 -22.51 -22.93
CA TRP A 388 -3.33 -22.34 -23.81
C TRP A 388 -4.35 -23.47 -23.60
N GLY A 389 -5.50 -23.35 -24.26
CA GLY A 389 -6.61 -24.28 -24.14
C GLY A 389 -7.65 -23.77 -23.15
N LEU A 390 -8.37 -24.69 -22.51
CA LEU A 390 -9.37 -24.34 -21.50
C LEU A 390 -8.70 -23.77 -20.24
N THR A 391 -9.28 -22.73 -19.65
CA THR A 391 -8.87 -22.21 -18.33
C THR A 391 -9.54 -22.96 -17.18
N SER A 392 -10.61 -23.71 -17.47
CA SER A 392 -11.30 -24.59 -16.52
C SER A 392 -11.68 -25.92 -17.16
N LEU A 393 -11.35 -27.02 -16.48
CA LEU A 393 -11.72 -28.39 -16.85
C LEU A 393 -12.83 -28.94 -15.96
N ASP A 394 -13.63 -29.85 -16.50
CA ASP A 394 -14.52 -30.71 -15.75
C ASP A 394 -13.71 -31.76 -14.98
N VAL A 395 -13.45 -31.45 -13.70
CA VAL A 395 -12.69 -32.31 -12.79
C VAL A 395 -13.40 -33.62 -12.44
N SER A 396 -14.67 -33.80 -12.81
CA SER A 396 -15.36 -35.09 -12.67
C SER A 396 -14.99 -36.11 -13.75
N ASN A 397 -14.31 -35.67 -14.82
CA ASN A 397 -14.05 -36.50 -15.99
C ASN A 397 -12.65 -36.31 -16.61
N ILE A 398 -11.59 -36.27 -15.80
CA ILE A 398 -10.23 -36.15 -16.33
C ILE A 398 -9.79 -37.48 -16.96
N VAL A 399 -9.55 -37.51 -18.27
CA VAL A 399 -9.23 -38.75 -19.00
C VAL A 399 -7.74 -39.08 -18.94
N SER A 400 -6.88 -38.08 -19.08
CA SER A 400 -5.43 -38.25 -19.04
C SER A 400 -4.70 -36.95 -18.75
N PHE A 401 -3.48 -37.05 -18.26
CA PHE A 401 -2.54 -35.93 -18.20
C PHE A 401 -1.14 -36.39 -18.62
N GLN A 402 -0.31 -35.48 -19.13
CA GLN A 402 1.01 -35.81 -19.64
C GLN A 402 2.03 -34.70 -19.39
N LEU A 403 3.29 -35.11 -19.24
CA LEU A 403 4.47 -34.24 -19.29
C LEU A 403 5.18 -34.45 -20.63
N TYR A 404 5.54 -33.37 -21.31
CA TYR A 404 6.19 -33.46 -22.62
C TYR A 404 7.16 -32.31 -22.89
N LEU A 405 8.04 -32.51 -23.88
CA LEU A 405 8.94 -31.48 -24.40
C LEU A 405 8.51 -31.07 -25.81
N GLN A 406 8.93 -29.88 -26.24
CA GLN A 406 8.71 -29.42 -27.61
C GLN A 406 10.06 -29.20 -28.30
N ASN A 407 10.25 -29.86 -29.43
CA ASN A 407 11.44 -29.82 -30.28
C ASN A 407 12.77 -29.85 -29.50
N PRO A 408 12.97 -30.80 -28.56
CA PRO A 408 14.22 -30.86 -27.80
C PRO A 408 15.42 -31.09 -28.73
N THR A 409 16.48 -30.33 -28.52
CA THR A 409 17.74 -30.44 -29.29
C THR A 409 18.73 -31.43 -28.67
N SER A 410 18.46 -31.89 -27.45
CA SER A 410 19.23 -32.89 -26.71
C SER A 410 18.31 -33.74 -25.83
N ASN A 411 18.74 -34.95 -25.47
CA ASN A 411 17.97 -35.80 -24.56
C ASN A 411 17.88 -35.14 -23.18
N ALA A 412 16.71 -35.20 -22.57
CA ALA A 412 16.46 -34.62 -21.25
C ALA A 412 16.11 -35.70 -20.22
N LYS A 413 16.46 -35.46 -18.97
CA LYS A 413 16.22 -36.38 -17.86
C LYS A 413 15.50 -35.66 -16.72
N ILE A 414 14.52 -36.33 -16.13
CA ILE A 414 13.91 -35.93 -14.86
C ILE A 414 13.81 -37.13 -13.91
N ILE A 415 13.70 -36.86 -12.61
CA ILE A 415 13.32 -37.83 -11.60
C ILE A 415 11.99 -37.38 -11.00
N MET A 416 10.99 -38.26 -10.99
CA MET A 416 9.66 -37.94 -10.44
C MET A 416 9.34 -38.83 -9.25
N ASP A 417 8.99 -38.20 -8.13
CA ASP A 417 8.72 -38.89 -6.86
C ASP A 417 7.22 -39.14 -6.65
N SER A 418 6.34 -38.20 -7.03
CA SER A 418 4.90 -38.39 -6.90
C SER A 418 4.05 -37.49 -7.81
N VAL A 419 2.79 -37.87 -7.98
CA VAL A 419 1.69 -37.03 -8.47
C VAL A 419 0.56 -37.08 -7.45
N ARG A 420 0.04 -35.92 -7.04
CA ARG A 420 -0.99 -35.82 -6.00
C ARG A 420 -1.88 -34.60 -6.18
N LEU A 421 -3.06 -34.61 -5.56
CA LEU A 421 -3.89 -33.41 -5.39
C LEU A 421 -3.55 -32.77 -4.05
N VAL A 422 -3.42 -31.44 -4.06
CA VAL A 422 -3.07 -30.61 -2.91
C VAL A 422 -4.10 -29.49 -2.75
N PRO A 423 -4.22 -28.84 -1.57
CA PRO A 423 -5.08 -27.67 -1.42
C PRO A 423 -4.77 -26.64 -2.49
N ASN A 424 -5.79 -25.90 -2.96
CA ASN A 424 -5.56 -24.82 -3.91
C ASN A 424 -4.70 -23.72 -3.26
N LEU A 425 -3.44 -23.63 -3.68
CA LEU A 425 -2.46 -22.69 -3.13
C LEU A 425 -2.61 -21.28 -3.71
N ASP A 426 -3.30 -21.17 -4.85
CA ASP A 426 -3.64 -19.93 -5.54
C ASP A 426 -4.87 -19.25 -4.92
N ALA A 427 -5.74 -19.99 -4.22
CA ALA A 427 -7.00 -19.52 -3.64
C ALA A 427 -7.11 -19.72 -2.12
N ASP A 428 -5.99 -19.80 -1.38
CA ASP A 428 -5.99 -20.04 0.07
C ASP A 428 -6.65 -18.90 0.85
N THR A 429 -7.97 -19.03 1.03
CA THR A 429 -8.82 -18.16 1.86
C THR A 429 -8.76 -18.54 3.34
N SER A 430 -8.16 -19.69 3.70
CA SER A 430 -8.16 -20.18 5.07
C SER A 430 -7.37 -19.27 6.02
N ARG A 431 -6.40 -18.51 5.48
CA ARG A 431 -5.65 -17.47 6.21
C ARG A 431 -6.52 -16.29 6.65
N TYR A 432 -7.75 -16.17 6.16
CA TYR A 432 -8.69 -15.10 6.53
C TYR A 432 -9.80 -15.57 7.45
N THR A 433 -10.05 -16.87 7.57
CA THR A 433 -11.15 -17.36 8.39
C THR A 433 -10.81 -17.21 9.87
N ASN A 434 -11.70 -16.61 10.66
CA ASN A 434 -11.56 -16.45 12.11
C ASN A 434 -10.23 -15.79 12.53
N ILE A 435 -9.78 -14.79 11.76
CA ILE A 435 -8.55 -14.06 12.05
C ILE A 435 -8.71 -12.98 13.10
N VAL A 436 -9.93 -12.54 13.39
CA VAL A 436 -10.23 -11.51 14.38
C VAL A 436 -10.99 -12.12 15.56
N ASP A 437 -10.41 -11.99 16.75
CA ASP A 437 -11.04 -12.40 18.01
C ASP A 437 -12.14 -11.42 18.45
N ARG A 438 -12.81 -11.74 19.57
CA ARG A 438 -13.92 -10.92 20.09
C ARG A 438 -13.53 -9.50 20.52
N TYR A 439 -12.25 -9.18 20.66
CA TYR A 439 -11.74 -7.85 21.00
C TYR A 439 -11.27 -7.07 19.76
N GLY A 440 -11.40 -7.63 18.56
CA GLY A 440 -10.93 -6.98 17.33
C GLY A 440 -9.45 -7.23 17.03
N GLN A 441 -8.81 -8.17 17.73
CA GLN A 441 -7.37 -8.43 17.63
C GLN A 441 -7.09 -9.67 16.78
N PHE A 442 -5.90 -9.73 16.17
CA PHE A 442 -5.48 -10.92 15.43
C PHE A 442 -5.42 -12.16 16.33
N SER A 443 -6.13 -13.22 15.96
CA SER A 443 -6.22 -14.46 16.74
C SER A 443 -4.96 -15.32 16.65
N GLY A 444 -4.19 -15.21 15.56
CA GLY A 444 -3.11 -16.14 15.23
C GLY A 444 -1.74 -15.91 15.89
N ASP A 445 -1.57 -14.86 16.69
CA ASP A 445 -0.30 -14.56 17.38
C ASP A 445 -0.52 -13.93 18.77
N THR A 446 0.55 -13.69 19.53
CA THR A 446 0.53 -13.00 20.82
C THR A 446 1.61 -11.91 20.89
N TRP A 447 1.30 -10.81 21.56
CA TRP A 447 2.21 -9.68 21.80
C TRP A 447 1.93 -9.09 23.20
N ALA A 448 2.73 -8.12 23.64
CA ALA A 448 2.71 -7.62 25.01
C ALA A 448 1.36 -6.97 25.40
N GLU A 449 0.77 -6.17 24.51
CA GLU A 449 -0.47 -5.45 24.74
C GLU A 449 -1.73 -6.29 24.44
N LYS A 450 -1.59 -7.57 24.03
CA LYS A 450 -2.75 -8.38 23.64
C LYS A 450 -3.69 -8.60 24.83
N VAL A 451 -4.95 -8.22 24.66
CA VAL A 451 -6.01 -8.47 25.64
C VAL A 451 -6.52 -9.90 25.48
N THR A 452 -6.61 -10.63 26.58
CA THR A 452 -7.04 -12.05 26.56
C THR A 452 -8.34 -12.31 27.32
N SER A 453 -8.84 -11.33 28.09
CA SER A 453 -10.03 -11.47 28.95
C SER A 453 -10.73 -10.14 29.23
N ASP A 454 -12.02 -10.19 29.53
CA ASP A 454 -12.79 -9.01 29.97
C ASP A 454 -12.22 -8.49 31.31
N GLU A 455 -11.75 -9.38 32.20
CA GLU A 455 -11.13 -9.02 33.47
C GLU A 455 -9.88 -8.14 33.30
N GLN A 456 -9.10 -8.36 32.24
CA GLN A 456 -7.92 -7.54 31.91
C GLN A 456 -8.34 -6.11 31.54
N LEU A 457 -9.35 -5.95 30.66
CA LEU A 457 -9.90 -4.63 30.31
C LEU A 457 -10.47 -3.91 31.53
N ILE A 458 -11.25 -4.62 32.35
CA ILE A 458 -11.85 -4.04 33.55
C ILE A 458 -10.78 -3.54 34.52
N ALA A 459 -9.70 -4.30 34.70
CA ALA A 459 -8.58 -3.88 35.55
C ALA A 459 -7.89 -2.62 35.02
N ALA A 460 -7.62 -2.55 33.70
CA ALA A 460 -7.05 -1.37 33.07
C ALA A 460 -7.97 -0.14 33.21
N GLY A 461 -9.28 -0.32 32.99
CA GLY A 461 -10.28 0.74 33.18
C GLY A 461 -10.36 1.24 34.64
N GLN A 462 -10.25 0.35 35.63
CA GLN A 462 -10.22 0.75 37.04
C GLN A 462 -8.98 1.60 37.37
N GLU A 463 -7.83 1.30 36.77
CA GLU A 463 -6.60 2.10 36.96
C GLU A 463 -6.73 3.51 36.38
N GLU A 464 -7.33 3.64 35.19
CA GLU A 464 -7.57 4.94 34.57
C GLU A 464 -8.59 5.76 35.35
N LEU A 465 -9.71 5.14 35.74
CA LEU A 465 -10.76 5.81 36.52
C LEU A 465 -10.26 6.24 37.90
N ALA A 466 -9.28 5.54 38.49
CA ALA A 466 -8.66 5.94 39.75
C ALA A 466 -7.82 7.23 39.62
N LYS A 467 -7.33 7.55 38.41
CA LYS A 467 -6.58 8.78 38.10
C LYS A 467 -7.46 9.90 37.54
N LEU A 468 -8.70 9.59 37.17
CA LEU A 468 -9.59 10.51 36.45
C LEU A 468 -9.69 11.89 37.11
N GLY A 469 -9.35 12.94 36.36
CA GLY A 469 -9.38 14.33 36.79
C GLY A 469 -8.32 14.73 37.83
N GLN A 470 -7.38 13.83 38.16
CA GLN A 470 -6.25 14.12 39.06
C GLN A 470 -4.98 14.53 38.31
N VAL A 471 -4.94 14.31 36.98
CA VAL A 471 -3.83 14.68 36.13
C VAL A 471 -3.69 16.21 36.08
N LYS A 472 -2.43 16.67 36.14
CA LYS A 472 -2.09 18.09 36.02
C LYS A 472 -1.16 18.27 34.83
N PRO A 473 -1.28 19.40 34.10
CA PRO A 473 -0.29 19.76 33.09
C PRO A 473 1.13 19.79 33.68
N MET A 474 2.13 19.56 32.84
CA MET A 474 3.54 19.73 33.20
C MET A 474 3.77 21.13 33.81
N SER A 475 4.63 21.24 34.82
CA SER A 475 4.70 22.42 35.70
C SER A 475 5.09 23.72 35.00
N ASP A 476 5.77 23.63 33.87
CA ASP A 476 6.21 24.75 33.03
C ASP A 476 5.18 25.15 31.96
N ARG A 477 3.97 24.56 31.97
CA ARG A 477 2.89 24.84 31.00
C ARG A 477 1.93 25.90 31.48
N SER A 478 1.57 26.85 30.60
CA SER A 478 0.53 27.87 30.83
C SER A 478 -0.86 27.23 30.97
N LEU A 479 -1.91 28.04 31.12
CA LEU A 479 -3.27 27.49 31.08
C LEU A 479 -3.55 26.77 29.75
N TYR A 480 -3.02 27.30 28.65
CA TYR A 480 -3.25 26.82 27.29
C TYR A 480 -2.15 25.89 26.76
N GLY A 481 -1.18 25.52 27.60
CA GLY A 481 -0.06 24.66 27.22
C GLY A 481 1.21 25.38 26.75
N GLY A 482 1.25 26.71 26.77
CA GLY A 482 2.42 27.54 26.42
C GLY A 482 3.54 27.49 27.46
N TRP A 483 4.70 28.03 27.14
CA TRP A 483 5.90 27.98 27.99
C TRP A 483 5.92 29.07 29.07
N LYS A 484 5.55 28.72 30.31
CA LYS A 484 5.52 29.67 31.45
C LYS A 484 6.88 30.28 31.79
N ALA A 485 7.97 29.55 31.52
CA ALA A 485 9.32 30.02 31.84
C ALA A 485 9.94 30.88 30.72
N GLY A 486 9.26 30.99 29.57
CA GLY A 486 9.70 31.80 28.44
C GLY A 486 9.31 33.27 28.54
N PRO A 487 9.64 34.07 27.50
CA PRO A 487 9.14 35.42 27.38
C PRO A 487 7.60 35.42 27.26
N GLN A 488 6.97 36.40 27.88
CA GLN A 488 5.54 36.67 27.72
C GLN A 488 5.37 37.85 26.77
N LEU A 489 4.73 37.57 25.63
CA LEU A 489 4.43 38.50 24.55
C LEU A 489 3.02 39.10 24.73
N ASP A 490 2.56 39.87 23.74
CA ASP A 490 1.21 40.45 23.76
C ASP A 490 0.13 39.35 23.77
N ALA A 491 -0.72 39.39 24.80
CA ALA A 491 -1.85 38.48 25.01
C ALA A 491 -3.11 39.01 24.32
N THR A 492 -3.51 38.41 23.20
CA THR A 492 -4.68 38.82 22.41
C THR A 492 -5.98 38.13 22.83
N GLY A 493 -5.89 37.11 23.69
CA GLY A 493 -7.02 36.23 24.02
C GLY A 493 -7.26 35.10 23.01
N TYR A 494 -6.43 34.98 21.97
CA TYR A 494 -6.50 33.93 20.95
C TYR A 494 -5.09 33.45 20.59
N PHE A 495 -4.99 32.24 20.04
CA PHE A 495 -3.75 31.78 19.44
C PHE A 495 -3.36 32.65 18.24
N ARG A 496 -2.07 32.91 18.07
CA ARG A 496 -1.51 33.68 16.96
C ARG A 496 -0.08 33.24 16.65
N THR A 497 0.51 33.76 15.59
CA THR A 497 1.90 33.46 15.21
C THR A 497 2.82 34.64 15.54
N GLU A 498 4.07 34.36 15.88
CA GLU A 498 5.12 35.38 16.01
C GLU A 498 6.51 34.76 15.75
N LYS A 499 7.39 35.51 15.09
CA LYS A 499 8.78 35.11 14.89
C LYS A 499 9.66 35.75 15.97
N VAL A 500 10.27 34.92 16.82
CA VAL A 500 11.08 35.33 17.98
C VAL A 500 12.51 34.82 17.80
N ASP A 501 13.49 35.73 17.83
CA ASP A 501 14.91 35.49 17.55
C ASP A 501 15.18 34.61 16.32
N GLY A 502 14.45 34.89 15.23
CA GLY A 502 14.61 34.18 13.96
C GLY A 502 13.91 32.81 13.88
N LYS A 503 13.20 32.38 14.93
CA LYS A 503 12.39 31.15 14.95
C LYS A 503 10.91 31.51 14.99
N TRP A 504 10.10 30.87 14.14
CA TRP A 504 8.65 30.94 14.24
C TRP A 504 8.17 30.18 15.47
N SER A 505 7.16 30.74 16.14
CA SER A 505 6.43 30.16 17.27
C SER A 505 4.94 30.48 17.11
N LEU A 506 4.08 29.64 17.69
CA LEU A 506 2.77 30.13 18.08
C LEU A 506 2.88 30.90 19.39
N VAL A 507 1.87 31.71 19.69
CA VAL A 507 1.69 32.42 20.94
C VAL A 507 0.31 32.09 21.46
N ASP A 508 0.24 31.62 22.69
CA ASP A 508 -1.02 31.24 23.32
C ASP A 508 -1.86 32.49 23.70
N PRO A 509 -3.14 32.32 24.06
CA PRO A 509 -4.03 33.43 24.44
C PRO A 509 -3.51 34.33 25.59
N GLN A 510 -2.58 33.84 26.41
CA GLN A 510 -1.96 34.57 27.52
C GLN A 510 -0.60 35.19 27.16
N GLY A 511 -0.16 35.06 25.91
CA GLY A 511 1.10 35.63 25.43
C GLY A 511 2.31 34.71 25.57
N TYR A 512 2.17 33.44 25.99
CA TYR A 512 3.31 32.54 26.11
C TYR A 512 3.65 31.87 24.78
N LEU A 513 4.94 31.62 24.53
CA LEU A 513 5.37 30.83 23.38
C LEU A 513 4.73 29.44 23.41
N PHE A 514 4.27 28.98 22.26
CA PHE A 514 3.51 27.74 22.11
C PHE A 514 4.03 26.93 20.93
N PHE A 515 4.05 25.60 21.10
CA PHE A 515 4.45 24.64 20.07
C PHE A 515 3.46 23.48 20.09
N MET A 516 2.92 23.11 18.92
CA MET A 516 1.87 22.10 18.81
C MET A 516 2.46 20.70 18.84
N THR A 517 2.02 19.88 19.79
CA THR A 517 2.25 18.45 19.82
C THR A 517 0.94 17.76 20.20
N GLY A 518 0.57 16.71 19.48
CA GLY A 518 -0.74 16.09 19.62
C GLY A 518 -0.93 14.90 18.71
N LEU A 519 -2.10 14.27 18.83
CA LEU A 519 -2.51 13.11 18.03
C LEU A 519 -3.72 13.49 17.19
N ASP A 520 -3.70 13.11 15.92
CA ASP A 520 -4.84 13.21 15.02
C ASP A 520 -5.83 12.07 15.24
N ASN A 521 -7.02 12.22 14.66
CA ASN A 521 -8.08 11.21 14.58
C ASN A 521 -8.50 10.62 15.94
N VAL A 522 -8.63 11.49 16.94
CA VAL A 522 -9.22 11.16 18.23
C VAL A 522 -10.75 11.22 18.07
N ARG A 523 -11.32 10.24 17.38
CA ARG A 523 -12.76 10.11 17.10
C ARG A 523 -13.16 8.66 16.83
N MET A 524 -14.44 8.44 16.60
CA MET A 524 -15.01 7.10 16.49
C MET A 524 -15.27 6.65 15.04
N ASP A 525 -15.17 7.55 14.06
CA ASP A 525 -15.49 7.32 12.64
C ASP A 525 -14.62 6.23 12.00
N ASP A 526 -13.33 6.21 12.30
CA ASP A 526 -12.37 5.28 11.68
C ASP A 526 -12.14 3.99 12.49
N THR A 527 -12.93 3.78 13.56
CA THR A 527 -12.86 2.59 14.42
C THR A 527 -13.61 1.38 13.87
N VAL A 528 -14.37 1.56 12.80
CA VAL A 528 -15.28 0.57 12.25
C VAL A 528 -14.64 -0.22 11.11
N THR A 529 -14.97 -1.50 11.00
CA THR A 529 -14.53 -2.37 9.89
C THR A 529 -15.72 -3.05 9.21
N MET A 530 -15.60 -3.32 7.91
CA MET A 530 -16.65 -3.98 7.11
C MET A 530 -16.87 -5.42 7.56
N THR A 531 -18.12 -5.81 7.86
CA THR A 531 -18.46 -7.17 8.33
C THR A 531 -18.70 -8.17 7.19
N GLY A 532 -18.80 -7.68 5.95
CA GLY A 532 -19.18 -8.49 4.78
C GLY A 532 -20.68 -8.64 4.59
N VAL A 533 -21.49 -8.03 5.44
CA VAL A 533 -22.97 -8.03 5.37
C VAL A 533 -23.45 -6.73 4.74
N ASP A 534 -24.53 -6.79 3.97
CA ASP A 534 -25.33 -5.64 3.53
C ASP A 534 -26.81 -5.90 3.86
N PHE A 535 -27.65 -4.88 3.71
CA PHE A 535 -29.08 -4.94 3.99
C PHE A 535 -29.88 -4.28 2.86
N ASP A 536 -31.04 -4.83 2.54
CA ASP A 536 -32.02 -4.16 1.68
C ASP A 536 -32.53 -2.87 2.32
N ASN A 537 -32.75 -2.89 3.64
CA ASN A 537 -33.07 -1.71 4.45
C ASN A 537 -32.06 -1.57 5.63
N PRO A 538 -30.95 -0.84 5.43
CA PRO A 538 -29.92 -0.67 6.46
C PRO A 538 -30.41 0.00 7.75
N ALA A 539 -31.37 0.94 7.64
CA ALA A 539 -31.86 1.70 8.80
C ALA A 539 -32.60 0.80 9.81
N GLU A 540 -33.22 -0.27 9.34
CA GLU A 540 -33.94 -1.24 10.16
C GLU A 540 -33.19 -2.57 10.29
N ARG A 541 -32.00 -2.69 9.67
CA ARG A 541 -31.22 -3.94 9.54
C ARG A 541 -32.06 -5.11 8.98
N GLU A 542 -32.98 -4.81 8.05
CA GLU A 542 -33.85 -5.80 7.41
C GLU A 542 -33.31 -6.24 6.04
N GLY A 543 -33.62 -7.48 5.65
CA GLY A 543 -33.17 -8.04 4.37
C GLY A 543 -31.65 -8.27 4.32
N ARG A 544 -31.11 -8.94 5.36
CA ARG A 544 -29.68 -9.27 5.49
C ARG A 544 -29.17 -10.06 4.28
N ILE A 545 -28.07 -9.61 3.67
CA ILE A 545 -27.36 -10.23 2.55
C ILE A 545 -25.89 -10.39 2.93
N VAL A 546 -25.29 -11.54 2.64
CA VAL A 546 -23.82 -11.68 2.73
C VAL A 546 -23.22 -11.17 1.42
N ALA A 547 -22.79 -9.92 1.42
CA ALA A 547 -22.22 -9.25 0.25
C ALA A 547 -20.76 -9.68 -0.02
N SER A 548 -20.04 -10.13 1.00
CA SER A 548 -18.70 -10.72 0.87
C SER A 548 -18.50 -11.85 1.89
N GLU A 549 -18.51 -13.09 1.39
CA GLU A 549 -18.25 -14.30 2.19
C GLU A 549 -16.87 -14.27 2.85
N LEU A 550 -15.87 -13.76 2.12
CA LEU A 550 -14.51 -13.64 2.65
C LEU A 550 -14.47 -12.73 3.87
N ARG A 551 -15.05 -11.53 3.78
CA ARG A 551 -15.15 -10.60 4.91
C ARG A 551 -15.92 -11.21 6.07
N ASN A 552 -17.06 -11.82 5.77
CA ASN A 552 -17.93 -12.39 6.81
C ASN A 552 -17.25 -13.52 7.58
N SER A 553 -16.36 -14.28 6.93
CA SER A 553 -15.61 -15.34 7.58
C SER A 553 -14.46 -14.86 8.47
N MET A 554 -14.10 -13.57 8.47
CA MET A 554 -12.94 -13.05 9.23
C MET A 554 -13.11 -13.03 10.74
N PHE A 555 -14.35 -13.01 11.23
CA PHE A 555 -14.65 -12.71 12.62
C PHE A 555 -15.03 -13.97 13.39
N GLU A 556 -14.26 -14.31 14.42
CA GLU A 556 -14.63 -15.37 15.38
C GLU A 556 -15.92 -15.03 16.12
N TRP A 557 -16.16 -13.74 16.29
CA TRP A 557 -17.31 -13.21 17.02
C TRP A 557 -17.76 -11.88 16.45
N LEU A 558 -19.08 -11.76 16.29
CA LEU A 558 -19.83 -10.53 16.15
C LEU A 558 -21.11 -10.69 17.00
N PRO A 559 -21.63 -9.61 17.62
CA PRO A 559 -22.80 -9.71 18.50
C PRO A 559 -24.07 -10.07 17.72
N ASP A 560 -24.92 -10.91 18.30
CA ASP A 560 -26.30 -11.10 17.84
C ASP A 560 -27.11 -9.81 18.07
N ASP A 561 -28.22 -9.60 17.34
CA ASP A 561 -29.00 -8.35 17.42
C ASP A 561 -29.59 -8.05 18.83
N ASP A 562 -29.74 -9.05 19.70
CA ASP A 562 -30.19 -8.90 21.09
C ASP A 562 -29.06 -8.77 22.12
N ASP A 563 -27.80 -8.87 21.68
CA ASP A 563 -26.63 -8.63 22.52
C ASP A 563 -26.47 -7.12 22.81
N PRO A 564 -26.14 -6.71 24.05
CA PRO A 564 -25.91 -5.30 24.38
C PRO A 564 -24.87 -4.58 23.52
N TYR A 565 -23.92 -5.31 22.93
CA TYR A 565 -22.87 -4.77 22.05
C TYR A 565 -23.32 -4.55 20.60
N ALA A 566 -24.51 -5.04 20.20
CA ALA A 566 -25.06 -4.80 18.86
C ALA A 566 -25.28 -3.31 18.54
N VAL A 567 -25.36 -2.46 19.58
CA VAL A 567 -25.40 -0.99 19.46
C VAL A 567 -24.15 -0.38 18.80
N ASN A 568 -23.09 -1.17 18.61
CA ASN A 568 -21.84 -0.76 17.96
C ASN A 568 -21.76 -1.17 16.47
N TYR A 569 -22.82 -1.75 15.92
CA TYR A 569 -23.01 -1.80 14.47
C TYR A 569 -23.33 -0.42 13.92
N ASP A 570 -22.90 -0.18 12.68
CA ASP A 570 -23.23 0.99 11.88
C ASP A 570 -23.33 0.58 10.40
N TYR A 571 -23.53 1.54 9.52
CA TYR A 571 -23.61 1.29 8.08
C TYR A 571 -22.77 2.31 7.29
N ALA A 572 -21.88 1.81 6.44
CA ALA A 572 -21.14 2.63 5.49
C ALA A 572 -21.92 2.68 4.17
N PRO A 573 -22.55 3.81 3.79
CA PRO A 573 -23.28 3.94 2.53
C PRO A 573 -22.36 4.01 1.31
N TYR A 574 -21.09 4.29 1.55
CA TYR A 574 -20.03 4.37 0.56
C TYR A 574 -18.67 4.11 1.23
N VAL A 575 -17.78 3.44 0.51
CA VAL A 575 -16.36 3.31 0.86
C VAL A 575 -15.52 3.67 -0.37
N HIS A 576 -14.36 4.29 -0.16
CA HIS A 576 -13.43 4.65 -1.24
C HIS A 576 -12.88 3.39 -1.93
N SER A 577 -12.38 2.45 -1.14
CA SER A 577 -11.86 1.16 -1.61
C SER A 577 -12.12 0.04 -0.61
N GLY A 578 -12.25 -1.20 -1.08
CA GLY A 578 -12.56 -2.33 -0.23
C GLY A 578 -13.24 -3.50 -0.96
N ALA A 579 -13.51 -4.57 -0.22
CA ALA A 579 -14.16 -5.79 -0.72
C ALA A 579 -15.61 -5.59 -1.19
N THR A 580 -16.26 -4.54 -0.71
CA THR A 580 -17.62 -4.12 -1.07
C THR A 580 -17.63 -2.60 -1.25
N LYS A 581 -18.66 -2.04 -1.89
CA LYS A 581 -18.79 -0.58 -2.10
C LYS A 581 -19.57 0.14 -0.99
N LYS A 582 -20.24 -0.64 -0.13
CA LYS A 582 -21.08 -0.21 0.99
C LYS A 582 -21.41 -1.46 1.83
N GLY A 583 -21.90 -1.27 3.05
CA GLY A 583 -22.37 -2.39 3.87
C GLY A 583 -22.33 -2.10 5.37
N GLU A 584 -22.68 -3.12 6.14
CA GLU A 584 -22.59 -3.11 7.59
C GLU A 584 -21.14 -3.01 8.05
N VAL A 585 -20.92 -2.19 9.08
CA VAL A 585 -19.64 -2.04 9.75
C VAL A 585 -19.81 -2.24 11.26
N PHE A 586 -18.74 -2.63 11.94
CA PHE A 586 -18.75 -2.84 13.39
C PHE A 586 -17.52 -2.22 14.05
N SER A 587 -17.71 -1.59 15.23
CA SER A 587 -16.61 -1.05 16.04
C SER A 587 -16.28 -1.96 17.23
N PHE A 588 -15.15 -2.67 17.13
CA PHE A 588 -14.57 -3.40 18.26
C PHE A 588 -14.05 -2.44 19.33
N TYR A 589 -13.51 -1.28 18.96
CA TYR A 589 -13.02 -0.27 19.91
C TYR A 589 -14.14 0.22 20.84
N ARG A 590 -15.29 0.66 20.30
CA ARG A 590 -16.46 1.08 21.12
C ARG A 590 -16.94 -0.05 22.04
N THR A 591 -16.93 -1.27 21.53
CA THR A 591 -17.27 -2.48 22.31
C THR A 591 -16.29 -2.72 23.45
N ASN A 592 -14.99 -2.53 23.22
CA ASN A 592 -13.96 -2.68 24.24
C ASN A 592 -14.06 -1.58 25.30
N LEU A 593 -14.42 -0.34 24.95
CA LEU A 593 -14.70 0.71 25.93
C LEU A 593 -15.88 0.35 26.85
N MET A 594 -16.96 -0.23 26.30
CA MET A 594 -18.09 -0.72 27.11
C MET A 594 -17.66 -1.84 28.08
N ARG A 595 -16.81 -2.77 27.62
CA ARG A 595 -16.22 -3.82 28.48
C ARG A 595 -15.34 -3.24 29.58
N LYS A 596 -14.43 -2.34 29.19
CA LYS A 596 -13.42 -1.70 30.05
C LYS A 596 -14.06 -0.90 31.19
N TYR A 597 -15.08 -0.10 30.88
CA TYR A 597 -15.76 0.74 31.87
C TYR A 597 -17.04 0.12 32.47
N GLN A 598 -17.41 -1.09 32.04
CA GLN A 598 -18.59 -1.82 32.50
C GLN A 598 -19.89 -1.00 32.45
N THR A 599 -20.10 -0.31 31.33
CA THR A 599 -21.24 0.61 31.16
C THR A 599 -21.78 0.58 29.74
N ASP A 600 -22.93 1.23 29.52
CA ASP A 600 -23.47 1.43 28.17
C ASP A 600 -22.55 2.28 27.29
N ARG A 601 -22.78 2.23 25.97
CA ARG A 601 -21.94 2.91 24.97
C ARG A 601 -21.77 4.40 25.23
N ASP A 602 -22.86 5.11 25.51
CA ASP A 602 -22.83 6.57 25.60
C ASP A 602 -22.07 7.01 26.87
N SER A 603 -22.30 6.33 28.00
CA SER A 603 -21.52 6.53 29.23
C SER A 603 -20.04 6.16 29.05
N ALA A 604 -19.74 5.11 28.28
CA ALA A 604 -18.36 4.68 28.01
C ALA A 604 -17.61 5.73 27.16
N LEU A 605 -18.30 6.37 26.20
CA LEU A 605 -17.72 7.44 25.38
C LEU A 605 -17.44 8.71 26.19
N GLU A 606 -18.31 9.07 27.14
CA GLU A 606 -18.04 10.21 28.03
C GLU A 606 -16.85 9.93 28.96
N MET A 607 -16.73 8.71 29.49
CA MET A 607 -15.55 8.32 30.27
C MET A 607 -14.28 8.32 29.40
N TRP A 608 -14.37 7.78 28.19
CA TRP A 608 -13.27 7.80 27.22
C TRP A 608 -12.80 9.22 26.95
N LYS A 609 -13.71 10.17 26.71
CA LYS A 609 -13.37 11.59 26.51
C LYS A 609 -12.54 12.15 27.67
N GLU A 610 -12.99 11.95 28.93
CA GLU A 610 -12.28 12.47 30.10
C GLU A 610 -10.92 11.77 30.32
N VAL A 611 -10.86 10.46 30.10
CA VAL A 611 -9.60 9.68 30.15
C VAL A 611 -8.64 10.13 29.05
N THR A 612 -9.12 10.38 27.84
CA THR A 612 -8.30 10.90 26.75
C THR A 612 -7.76 12.28 27.08
N LEU A 613 -8.56 13.19 27.66
CA LEU A 613 -8.07 14.50 28.11
C LEU A 613 -6.98 14.37 29.20
N ASP A 614 -7.15 13.43 30.13
CA ASP A 614 -6.12 13.09 31.13
C ASP A 614 -4.85 12.54 30.46
N ARG A 615 -4.97 11.58 29.55
CA ARG A 615 -3.84 11.01 28.80
C ARG A 615 -3.06 12.10 28.06
N MET A 616 -3.73 12.99 27.33
CA MET A 616 -3.07 14.07 26.59
C MET A 616 -2.28 15.00 27.51
N GLN A 617 -2.83 15.35 28.68
CA GLN A 617 -2.13 16.16 29.68
C GLN A 617 -0.97 15.43 30.36
N GLU A 618 -1.15 14.14 30.70
CA GLU A 618 -0.14 13.30 31.35
C GLU A 618 1.05 13.06 30.41
N TRP A 619 0.77 12.79 29.13
CA TRP A 619 1.76 12.58 28.07
C TRP A 619 2.41 13.89 27.60
N GLY A 620 1.91 15.04 28.09
CA GLY A 620 2.49 16.36 27.85
C GLY A 620 2.16 16.97 26.50
N PHE A 621 1.19 16.42 25.77
CA PHE A 621 0.71 17.02 24.52
C PHE A 621 0.07 18.38 24.78
N THR A 622 0.29 19.32 23.86
CA THR A 622 -0.21 20.69 23.97
C THR A 622 -1.54 20.89 23.25
N THR A 623 -1.86 20.00 22.31
CA THR A 623 -3.03 20.09 21.42
C THR A 623 -3.70 18.73 21.21
N LEU A 624 -5.02 18.73 21.04
CA LEU A 624 -5.79 17.66 20.41
C LEU A 624 -5.77 17.90 18.90
N GLY A 625 -5.11 17.00 18.14
CA GLY A 625 -4.80 17.18 16.72
C GLY A 625 -6.01 17.23 15.79
N ASN A 626 -5.74 17.22 14.49
CA ASN A 626 -6.76 17.26 13.46
C ASN A 626 -7.73 16.07 13.55
N TRP A 627 -8.96 16.25 13.06
CA TRP A 627 -10.02 15.23 13.16
C TRP A 627 -10.33 14.77 14.59
N ILE A 628 -10.11 15.64 15.58
CA ILE A 628 -10.68 15.48 16.92
C ILE A 628 -12.21 15.49 16.84
N ASP A 629 -12.87 14.62 17.61
CA ASP A 629 -14.32 14.57 17.70
C ASP A 629 -14.88 15.90 18.28
N PRO A 630 -15.96 16.48 17.73
CA PRO A 630 -16.58 17.69 18.26
C PRO A 630 -16.98 17.61 19.74
N MET A 631 -17.11 16.41 20.34
CA MET A 631 -17.33 16.27 21.78
C MET A 631 -16.22 16.88 22.64
N PHE A 632 -15.01 17.09 22.09
CA PHE A 632 -13.88 17.71 22.79
C PHE A 632 -13.84 19.24 22.64
N PHE A 633 -14.64 19.82 21.74
CA PHE A 633 -14.68 21.27 21.56
C PHE A 633 -15.13 21.95 22.87
N GLY A 634 -14.37 22.97 23.29
CA GLY A 634 -14.60 23.65 24.56
C GLY A 634 -14.23 22.85 25.83
N SER A 635 -13.40 21.80 25.74
CA SER A 635 -12.95 21.00 26.91
C SER A 635 -12.26 21.82 28.01
N LYS A 636 -11.72 23.01 27.67
CA LYS A 636 -11.00 23.93 28.58
C LYS A 636 -9.82 23.28 29.33
N ARG A 637 -9.24 22.23 28.76
CA ARG A 637 -8.16 21.44 29.37
C ARG A 637 -6.95 21.28 28.45
N VAL A 638 -7.21 21.03 27.18
CA VAL A 638 -6.20 20.90 26.12
C VAL A 638 -6.68 21.75 24.94
N ALA A 639 -5.78 22.51 24.32
CA ALA A 639 -6.10 23.27 23.11
C ALA A 639 -6.43 22.30 21.97
N TYR A 640 -7.17 22.73 20.96
CA TYR A 640 -7.61 21.84 19.88
C TYR A 640 -7.67 22.55 18.53
N GLU A 641 -7.63 21.78 17.46
CA GLU A 641 -7.91 22.25 16.11
C GLU A 641 -9.32 21.84 15.66
N ALA A 642 -9.95 22.69 14.85
CA ALA A 642 -11.17 22.33 14.12
C ALA A 642 -10.84 22.03 12.66
N HIS A 643 -11.75 21.38 11.96
CA HIS A 643 -11.55 21.05 10.54
C HIS A 643 -12.84 21.19 9.74
N GLY A 644 -12.71 21.47 8.45
CA GLY A 644 -13.82 21.51 7.51
C GLY A 644 -13.45 20.91 6.16
N TRP A 645 -14.44 20.32 5.50
CA TRP A 645 -14.32 19.77 4.15
C TRP A 645 -15.24 20.50 3.20
N ILE A 646 -14.71 20.98 2.08
CA ILE A 646 -15.51 21.71 1.09
C ILE A 646 -16.27 20.73 0.21
N ASN A 647 -17.51 20.43 0.61
CA ASN A 647 -18.42 19.59 -0.16
C ASN A 647 -19.41 20.44 -0.97
N GLY A 648 -20.05 19.85 -1.96
CA GLY A 648 -21.08 20.51 -2.77
C GLY A 648 -20.95 20.28 -4.27
N ASN A 649 -21.90 20.84 -5.01
CA ASN A 649 -22.10 20.59 -6.44
C ASN A 649 -21.29 21.50 -7.37
N HIS A 650 -20.37 22.31 -6.84
CA HIS A 650 -19.46 23.10 -7.65
C HIS A 650 -18.59 22.20 -8.54
N GLN A 651 -18.13 22.74 -9.66
CA GLN A 651 -17.31 22.00 -10.61
C GLN A 651 -15.96 21.60 -10.03
N ARG A 652 -15.34 20.60 -10.66
CA ARG A 652 -14.05 20.05 -10.27
C ARG A 652 -13.08 20.03 -11.46
N ILE A 653 -11.78 20.05 -11.15
CA ILE A 653 -10.68 19.93 -12.10
C ILE A 653 -9.92 18.66 -11.74
N SER A 654 -9.58 17.85 -12.74
CA SER A 654 -8.80 16.62 -12.53
C SER A 654 -7.33 16.85 -12.89
N THR A 655 -6.41 16.25 -12.16
CA THR A 655 -5.02 16.10 -12.59
C THR A 655 -4.83 14.97 -13.60
N GLY A 656 -5.80 14.05 -13.70
CA GLY A 656 -5.67 12.75 -14.37
C GLY A 656 -5.09 11.64 -13.48
N ASN A 657 -4.64 11.98 -12.27
CA ASN A 657 -4.09 11.05 -11.27
C ASN A 657 -4.53 11.47 -9.86
N ASP A 658 -5.85 11.65 -9.67
CA ASP A 658 -6.42 12.15 -8.42
C ASP A 658 -6.63 11.00 -7.42
N TYR A 659 -5.97 11.07 -6.26
CA TYR A 659 -6.01 9.97 -5.28
C TYR A 659 -7.31 9.93 -4.47
N TRP A 660 -7.61 11.03 -3.77
CA TRP A 660 -8.87 11.20 -3.02
C TRP A 660 -10.04 11.65 -3.91
N GLY A 661 -9.71 12.39 -4.98
CA GLY A 661 -10.67 12.83 -5.98
C GLY A 661 -10.24 14.15 -6.64
N PRO A 662 -10.94 14.55 -7.71
CA PRO A 662 -10.69 15.81 -8.41
C PRO A 662 -10.79 17.03 -7.49
N ILE A 663 -9.91 18.02 -7.70
CA ILE A 663 -9.89 19.26 -6.92
C ILE A 663 -11.06 20.19 -7.27
N HIS A 664 -11.50 21.00 -6.31
CA HIS A 664 -12.42 22.13 -6.53
C HIS A 664 -12.00 23.03 -7.70
N ASP A 665 -12.95 23.43 -8.56
CA ASP A 665 -12.77 24.57 -9.47
C ASP A 665 -13.08 25.86 -8.71
N PRO A 666 -12.07 26.63 -8.28
CA PRO A 666 -12.31 27.78 -7.42
C PRO A 666 -12.87 28.99 -8.19
N PHE A 667 -12.98 28.91 -9.52
CA PHE A 667 -13.58 29.95 -10.37
C PHE A 667 -15.08 29.72 -10.60
N ASP A 668 -15.61 28.55 -10.24
CA ASP A 668 -17.04 28.32 -10.20
C ASP A 668 -17.68 29.20 -9.10
N PRO A 669 -18.66 30.07 -9.41
CA PRO A 669 -19.38 30.81 -8.38
C PRO A 669 -20.00 29.92 -7.29
N GLU A 670 -20.35 28.67 -7.60
CA GLU A 670 -20.89 27.72 -6.63
C GLU A 670 -19.85 27.26 -5.60
N PHE A 671 -18.55 27.32 -5.93
CA PHE A 671 -17.48 27.01 -4.98
C PHE A 671 -17.57 27.94 -3.77
N VAL A 672 -17.86 29.23 -3.97
CA VAL A 672 -18.02 30.19 -2.86
C VAL A 672 -19.17 29.78 -1.92
N ASN A 673 -20.28 29.26 -2.46
CA ASN A 673 -21.40 28.80 -1.64
C ASN A 673 -21.02 27.52 -0.88
N SER A 674 -20.35 26.58 -1.54
CA SER A 674 -19.85 25.35 -0.92
C SER A 674 -18.85 25.65 0.21
N THR A 675 -17.93 26.59 0.00
CA THR A 675 -16.98 27.06 1.03
C THR A 675 -17.71 27.79 2.17
N ARG A 676 -18.75 28.56 1.87
CA ARG A 676 -19.59 29.22 2.88
C ARG A 676 -20.27 28.21 3.78
N GLU A 677 -20.89 27.17 3.19
CA GLU A 677 -21.55 26.10 3.94
C GLU A 677 -20.56 25.35 4.83
N MET A 678 -19.35 25.05 4.33
CA MET A 678 -18.27 24.48 5.13
C MET A 678 -17.93 25.39 6.33
N ALA A 679 -17.67 26.68 6.09
CA ALA A 679 -17.29 27.62 7.14
C ALA A 679 -18.40 27.79 8.21
N GLU A 680 -19.67 27.87 7.77
CA GLU A 680 -20.83 27.92 8.69
C GLU A 680 -21.00 26.62 9.47
N GLY A 681 -20.73 25.47 8.85
CA GLY A 681 -20.72 24.16 9.50
C GLY A 681 -19.68 24.08 10.62
N VAL A 682 -18.45 24.52 10.36
CA VAL A 682 -17.39 24.59 11.40
C VAL A 682 -17.80 25.55 12.52
N ALA A 683 -18.25 26.76 12.17
CA ALA A 683 -18.66 27.77 13.15
C ALA A 683 -19.88 27.36 13.99
N ALA A 684 -20.70 26.43 13.53
CA ALA A 684 -21.82 25.89 14.29
C ALA A 684 -21.38 24.90 15.38
N GLN A 685 -20.18 24.33 15.28
CA GLN A 685 -19.65 23.34 16.23
C GLN A 685 -18.79 23.96 17.33
N VAL A 686 -18.25 25.17 17.12
CA VAL A 686 -17.34 25.84 18.05
C VAL A 686 -17.90 27.17 18.56
N ASP A 687 -17.51 27.60 19.75
CA ASP A 687 -17.74 28.98 20.17
C ASP A 687 -16.81 29.91 19.37
N LYS A 688 -17.40 30.90 18.69
CA LYS A 688 -16.68 31.93 17.91
C LYS A 688 -15.61 32.68 18.71
N ASN A 689 -15.70 32.68 20.03
CA ASN A 689 -14.71 33.31 20.91
C ASN A 689 -13.95 32.29 21.77
N ASP A 690 -13.94 31.01 21.41
CA ASP A 690 -13.21 30.00 22.18
C ASP A 690 -11.70 30.27 22.14
N PRO A 691 -11.06 30.60 23.27
CA PRO A 691 -9.61 30.79 23.31
C PRO A 691 -8.82 29.46 23.21
N TRP A 692 -9.49 28.30 23.32
CA TRP A 692 -8.84 26.99 23.22
C TRP A 692 -8.74 26.46 21.78
N LEU A 693 -9.48 27.06 20.84
CA LEU A 693 -9.37 26.74 19.43
C LEU A 693 -8.09 27.38 18.87
N VAL A 694 -7.14 26.55 18.44
CA VAL A 694 -5.88 27.01 17.85
C VAL A 694 -6.11 27.56 16.45
N GLY A 695 -6.84 26.82 15.62
CA GLY A 695 -7.14 27.20 14.25
C GLY A 695 -7.96 26.15 13.52
N ILE A 696 -8.15 26.38 12.22
CA ILE A 696 -9.00 25.57 11.34
C ILE A 696 -8.17 25.04 10.16
N PHE A 697 -8.10 23.72 10.02
CA PHE A 697 -7.67 23.08 8.78
C PHE A 697 -8.85 22.98 7.80
N VAL A 698 -8.61 23.22 6.52
CA VAL A 698 -9.64 23.09 5.48
C VAL A 698 -9.14 22.17 4.38
N ASP A 699 -9.92 21.12 4.12
CA ASP A 699 -9.54 19.98 3.29
C ASP A 699 -8.24 19.29 3.77
N ASN A 700 -7.79 18.28 3.03
CA ASN A 700 -6.59 17.50 3.33
C ASN A 700 -6.07 16.85 2.05
N GLU A 701 -4.76 16.92 1.82
CA GLU A 701 -4.07 16.15 0.76
C GLU A 701 -4.74 16.20 -0.62
N ILE A 702 -5.25 17.37 -0.98
CA ILE A 702 -5.79 17.59 -2.32
C ILE A 702 -4.69 17.29 -3.36
N SER A 703 -5.06 16.67 -4.48
CA SER A 703 -4.15 16.36 -5.59
C SER A 703 -3.79 17.64 -6.39
N TRP A 704 -2.92 18.48 -5.81
CA TRP A 704 -2.48 19.74 -6.41
C TRP A 704 -1.49 19.58 -7.58
N GLY A 705 -0.90 18.39 -7.72
CA GLY A 705 0.25 18.09 -8.59
C GLY A 705 1.54 17.90 -7.81
N ASN A 706 2.59 17.34 -8.46
CA ASN A 706 3.91 17.14 -7.85
C ASN A 706 5.05 17.57 -8.76
N VAL A 707 6.24 17.75 -8.19
CA VAL A 707 7.44 18.23 -8.89
C VAL A 707 8.28 17.12 -9.55
N MET A 708 7.80 15.87 -9.55
CA MET A 708 8.59 14.72 -10.05
C MET A 708 8.72 14.71 -11.58
N ASN A 709 7.66 15.11 -12.28
CA ASN A 709 7.69 15.27 -13.74
C ASN A 709 6.69 16.35 -14.19
N GLU A 710 6.88 16.87 -15.40
CA GLU A 710 6.10 18.00 -15.92
C GLU A 710 4.61 17.68 -16.13
N ALA A 711 4.28 16.42 -16.45
CA ALA A 711 2.91 15.99 -16.66
C ALA A 711 2.12 16.05 -15.35
N ASN A 712 2.73 15.61 -14.24
CA ASN A 712 2.14 15.68 -12.91
C ASN A 712 2.17 17.09 -12.32
N HIS A 713 3.25 17.87 -12.54
CA HIS A 713 3.37 19.24 -12.03
C HIS A 713 2.23 20.11 -12.56
N TYR A 714 2.01 20.09 -13.88
CA TYR A 714 1.03 20.97 -14.53
C TYR A 714 -0.29 20.27 -14.91
N GLY A 715 -0.57 19.10 -14.36
CA GLY A 715 -1.72 18.26 -14.72
C GLY A 715 -3.06 19.01 -14.64
N LEU A 716 -3.27 19.85 -13.61
CA LEU A 716 -4.48 20.67 -13.47
C LEU A 716 -4.67 21.63 -14.65
N ILE A 717 -3.60 22.29 -15.08
CA ILE A 717 -3.65 23.26 -16.18
C ILE A 717 -3.82 22.55 -17.51
N VAL A 718 -3.09 21.45 -17.73
CA VAL A 718 -3.17 20.62 -18.93
C VAL A 718 -4.59 20.10 -19.15
N ASN A 719 -5.26 19.62 -18.09
CA ASN A 719 -6.62 19.13 -18.18
C ASN A 719 -7.63 20.27 -18.32
N ALA A 720 -7.56 21.30 -17.48
CA ALA A 720 -8.48 22.44 -17.59
C ALA A 720 -8.43 23.11 -18.97
N LEU A 721 -7.24 23.28 -19.56
CA LEU A 721 -7.09 23.85 -20.89
C LEU A 721 -7.68 22.98 -22.02
N SER A 722 -7.85 21.67 -21.82
CA SER A 722 -8.47 20.79 -22.82
C SER A 722 -9.99 20.91 -22.90
N LEU A 723 -10.62 21.51 -21.89
CA LEU A 723 -12.08 21.72 -21.83
C LEU A 723 -12.52 22.96 -22.61
N ASP A 724 -13.83 23.05 -22.88
CA ASP A 724 -14.49 24.24 -23.44
C ASP A 724 -14.69 25.30 -22.35
N ALA A 725 -14.26 26.54 -22.60
CA ALA A 725 -14.40 27.68 -21.71
C ALA A 725 -15.86 28.00 -21.34
N LYS A 726 -16.83 27.58 -22.15
CA LYS A 726 -18.26 27.72 -21.84
C LYS A 726 -18.76 26.73 -20.81
N GLN A 727 -18.02 25.64 -20.59
CA GLN A 727 -18.39 24.55 -19.70
C GLN A 727 -17.54 24.53 -18.43
N SER A 728 -16.27 24.97 -18.52
CA SER A 728 -15.33 25.02 -17.39
C SER A 728 -15.00 26.46 -16.96
N PRO A 729 -15.38 26.88 -15.73
CA PRO A 729 -15.00 28.17 -15.15
C PRO A 729 -13.48 28.36 -15.08
N ALA A 730 -12.71 27.33 -14.69
CA ALA A 730 -11.26 27.38 -14.71
C ALA A 730 -10.68 27.66 -16.10
N LYS A 731 -11.15 26.94 -17.13
CA LYS A 731 -10.76 27.20 -18.53
C LYS A 731 -11.04 28.64 -18.93
N ALA A 732 -12.21 29.18 -18.57
CA ALA A 732 -12.57 30.56 -18.87
C ALA A 732 -11.63 31.57 -18.18
N ALA A 733 -11.30 31.33 -16.91
CA ALA A 733 -10.38 32.18 -16.15
C ALA A 733 -8.96 32.15 -16.73
N PHE A 734 -8.45 30.96 -17.08
CA PHE A 734 -7.16 30.77 -17.72
C PHE A 734 -7.08 31.42 -19.10
N SER A 735 -8.12 31.28 -19.92
CA SER A 735 -8.21 31.97 -21.20
C SER A 735 -8.21 33.49 -21.02
N ALA A 736 -8.97 34.02 -20.05
CA ALA A 736 -8.99 35.45 -19.75
C ALA A 736 -7.60 35.97 -19.32
N HIS A 737 -6.90 35.22 -18.47
CA HIS A 737 -5.53 35.52 -18.04
C HIS A 737 -4.56 35.60 -19.24
N LEU A 738 -4.58 34.60 -20.14
CA LEU A 738 -3.73 34.58 -21.32
C LEU A 738 -4.08 35.68 -22.33
N LYS A 739 -5.37 36.00 -22.51
CA LYS A 739 -5.83 37.12 -23.35
C LYS A 739 -5.34 38.46 -22.79
N GLN A 740 -5.36 38.63 -21.47
CA GLN A 740 -4.82 39.83 -20.83
C GLN A 740 -3.31 39.93 -21.03
N LYS A 741 -2.57 38.82 -20.89
CA LYS A 741 -1.10 38.78 -21.02
C LYS A 741 -0.64 39.02 -22.46
N TYR A 742 -1.27 38.38 -23.44
CA TYR A 742 -0.80 38.37 -24.83
C TYR A 742 -1.56 39.30 -25.77
N THR A 743 -2.80 39.68 -25.43
CA THR A 743 -3.73 40.46 -26.26
C THR A 743 -4.15 39.75 -27.56
N THR A 744 -3.22 39.24 -28.37
CA THR A 744 -3.48 38.56 -29.66
C THR A 744 -3.06 37.09 -29.64
N ILE A 745 -3.77 36.24 -30.39
CA ILE A 745 -3.42 34.81 -30.52
C ILE A 745 -2.03 34.62 -31.14
N ASP A 746 -1.60 35.52 -32.03
CA ASP A 746 -0.27 35.48 -32.63
C ASP A 746 0.84 35.69 -31.59
N ALA A 747 0.59 36.49 -30.56
CA ALA A 747 1.55 36.68 -29.48
C ALA A 747 1.67 35.43 -28.61
N LEU A 748 0.55 34.76 -28.29
CA LEU A 748 0.54 33.46 -27.63
C LEU A 748 1.26 32.41 -28.48
N ASN A 749 0.93 32.30 -29.77
CA ASN A 749 1.55 31.36 -30.71
C ASN A 749 3.07 31.53 -30.78
N ARG A 750 3.57 32.77 -30.77
CA ARG A 750 5.03 33.03 -30.70
C ARG A 750 5.65 32.56 -29.39
N ALA A 751 4.99 32.79 -28.26
CA ALA A 751 5.49 32.36 -26.95
C ALA A 751 5.48 30.83 -26.80
N TRP A 752 4.42 30.18 -27.26
CA TRP A 752 4.19 28.74 -27.10
C TRP A 752 4.76 27.91 -28.24
N LYS A 753 5.18 28.56 -29.34
CA LYS A 753 5.59 27.91 -30.59
C LYS A 753 4.47 27.01 -31.15
N THR A 754 3.24 27.53 -31.14
CA THR A 754 2.03 26.87 -31.62
C THR A 754 1.46 27.60 -32.85
N GLN A 755 0.41 27.03 -33.45
CA GLN A 755 -0.28 27.59 -34.61
C GLN A 755 -1.80 27.59 -34.39
N ILE A 756 -2.24 28.12 -33.25
CA ILE A 756 -3.66 28.21 -32.91
C ILE A 756 -4.31 29.30 -33.78
N SER A 757 -5.41 28.97 -34.47
CA SER A 757 -6.02 29.85 -35.48
C SER A 757 -6.69 31.10 -34.90
N SER A 758 -7.27 31.01 -33.71
CA SER A 758 -7.93 32.15 -33.05
C SER A 758 -8.13 31.88 -31.56
N TRP A 759 -8.52 32.93 -30.82
CA TRP A 759 -8.92 32.77 -29.42
C TRP A 759 -10.17 31.89 -29.27
N GLU A 760 -11.10 31.93 -30.22
CA GLU A 760 -12.29 31.06 -30.21
C GLU A 760 -11.90 29.58 -30.34
N THR A 761 -10.88 29.25 -31.14
CA THR A 761 -10.33 27.90 -31.22
C THR A 761 -9.71 27.50 -29.88
N PHE A 762 -8.90 28.38 -29.29
CA PHE A 762 -8.30 28.12 -27.98
C PHE A 762 -9.34 27.94 -26.87
N ASP A 763 -10.39 28.76 -26.87
CA ASP A 763 -11.48 28.73 -25.90
C ASP A 763 -12.29 27.44 -25.99
N ALA A 764 -12.52 26.94 -27.21
CA ALA A 764 -13.24 25.70 -27.44
C ALA A 764 -12.45 24.48 -26.93
N SER A 765 -11.13 24.44 -27.16
CA SER A 765 -10.22 23.47 -26.55
C SER A 765 -8.77 23.82 -26.85
N PHE A 766 -7.86 23.49 -25.92
CA PHE A 766 -6.44 23.39 -26.18
C PHE A 766 -5.89 22.09 -25.57
N GLU A 767 -5.87 21.03 -26.39
CA GLU A 767 -5.34 19.73 -25.98
C GLU A 767 -3.87 19.59 -26.40
N HIS A 768 -2.96 19.68 -25.43
CA HIS A 768 -1.52 19.54 -25.63
C HIS A 768 -0.95 18.57 -24.59
N ARG A 769 -0.70 17.32 -25.01
CA ARG A 769 -0.20 16.22 -24.17
C ARG A 769 1.28 15.89 -24.42
N SER A 770 1.99 16.75 -25.16
CA SER A 770 3.43 16.59 -25.46
C SER A 770 4.30 17.44 -24.54
N ALA A 771 5.63 17.23 -24.57
CA ALA A 771 6.59 18.03 -23.81
C ALA A 771 6.35 19.54 -23.93
N LEU A 772 6.27 20.22 -22.78
CA LEU A 772 5.92 21.63 -22.71
C LEU A 772 7.06 22.51 -23.22
N LYS A 773 6.73 23.56 -23.97
CA LYS A 773 7.72 24.56 -24.40
C LYS A 773 7.95 25.58 -23.28
N ALA A 774 9.10 26.26 -23.28
CA ALA A 774 9.46 27.20 -22.21
C ALA A 774 8.40 28.27 -21.92
N GLY A 775 7.76 28.84 -22.98
CA GLY A 775 6.65 29.78 -22.81
C GLY A 775 5.40 29.16 -22.17
N MET A 776 5.09 27.90 -22.51
CA MET A 776 3.98 27.17 -21.89
C MET A 776 4.27 26.92 -20.40
N LYS A 777 5.48 26.48 -20.05
CA LYS A 777 5.85 26.21 -18.63
C LYS A 777 5.69 27.47 -17.77
N SER A 778 6.17 28.62 -18.26
CA SER A 778 6.01 29.90 -17.56
C SER A 778 4.54 30.25 -17.35
N ASP A 779 3.70 30.11 -18.38
CA ASP A 779 2.29 30.46 -18.27
C ASP A 779 1.49 29.44 -17.45
N TYR A 780 1.87 28.17 -17.49
CA TYR A 780 1.25 27.13 -16.68
C TYR A 780 1.57 27.34 -15.20
N SER A 781 2.79 27.77 -14.88
CA SER A 781 3.18 28.20 -13.54
C SER A 781 2.36 29.41 -13.06
N ASP A 782 2.19 30.43 -13.91
CA ASP A 782 1.35 31.60 -13.61
C ASP A 782 -0.12 31.19 -13.35
N MET A 783 -0.67 30.29 -14.16
CA MET A 783 -2.05 29.81 -14.02
C MET A 783 -2.26 28.89 -12.81
N LEU A 784 -1.29 28.05 -12.45
CA LEU A 784 -1.33 27.27 -11.19
C LEU A 784 -1.34 28.21 -9.98
N THR A 785 -0.50 29.24 -10.01
CA THR A 785 -0.47 30.25 -8.95
C THR A 785 -1.81 30.99 -8.85
N LEU A 786 -2.42 31.34 -9.99
CA LEU A 786 -3.74 31.96 -10.05
C LEU A 786 -4.85 31.05 -9.48
N LEU A 787 -4.80 29.75 -9.78
CA LEU A 787 -5.74 28.77 -9.25
C LEU A 787 -5.61 28.65 -7.73
N ALA A 788 -4.39 28.52 -7.20
CA ALA A 788 -4.16 28.46 -5.76
C ALA A 788 -4.63 29.73 -5.07
N ASP A 789 -4.25 30.90 -5.59
CA ASP A 789 -4.65 32.21 -5.07
C ASP A 789 -6.17 32.33 -4.94
N LYS A 790 -6.92 31.87 -5.96
CA LYS A 790 -8.38 31.92 -5.95
C LYS A 790 -9.01 30.95 -4.95
N TYR A 791 -8.47 29.75 -4.81
CA TYR A 791 -8.92 28.79 -3.80
C TYR A 791 -8.70 29.34 -2.39
N PHE A 792 -7.45 29.65 -2.04
CA PHE A 792 -7.07 30.05 -0.68
C PHE A 792 -7.69 31.39 -0.27
N SER A 793 -7.83 32.36 -1.18
CA SER A 793 -8.54 33.62 -0.89
C SER A 793 -10.03 33.43 -0.59
N THR A 794 -10.67 32.46 -1.25
CA THR A 794 -12.11 32.21 -1.04
C THR A 794 -12.35 31.54 0.31
N VAL A 795 -11.48 30.58 0.68
CA VAL A 795 -11.51 29.92 1.99
C VAL A 795 -11.23 30.92 3.12
N ASP A 796 -10.15 31.70 3.01
CA ASP A 796 -9.80 32.73 3.98
C ASP A 796 -10.92 33.75 4.19
N ALA A 797 -11.55 34.22 3.12
CA ALA A 797 -12.66 35.18 3.21
C ALA A 797 -13.88 34.62 3.95
N GLU A 798 -14.27 33.37 3.67
CA GLU A 798 -15.45 32.77 4.31
C GLU A 798 -15.16 32.34 5.76
N LEU A 799 -13.95 31.87 6.09
CA LEU A 799 -13.54 31.63 7.48
C LEU A 799 -13.50 32.93 8.29
N ASN A 800 -12.86 33.98 7.77
CA ASN A 800 -12.79 35.29 8.45
C ASN A 800 -14.19 35.90 8.70
N ARG A 801 -15.17 35.60 7.84
CA ARG A 801 -16.56 36.06 8.05
C ARG A 801 -17.16 35.48 9.34
N VAL A 802 -16.90 34.21 9.63
CA VAL A 802 -17.54 33.48 10.72
C VAL A 802 -16.65 33.38 11.97
N LEU A 803 -15.35 33.20 11.81
CA LEU A 803 -14.33 32.97 12.85
C LEU A 803 -13.09 33.90 12.66
N PRO A 804 -13.25 35.24 12.71
CA PRO A 804 -12.20 36.22 12.39
C PRO A 804 -11.02 36.28 13.39
N ASN A 805 -11.11 35.58 14.53
CA ASN A 805 -10.09 35.62 15.58
C ASN A 805 -9.20 34.37 15.56
N HIS A 806 -9.50 33.39 14.71
CA HIS A 806 -8.90 32.06 14.70
C HIS A 806 -8.07 31.87 13.44
N MET A 807 -6.96 31.14 13.57
CA MET A 807 -6.00 30.98 12.47
C MET A 807 -6.56 30.08 11.37
N TYR A 808 -6.33 30.45 10.10
CA TYR A 808 -6.48 29.54 8.97
C TYR A 808 -5.19 28.75 8.77
N MET A 809 -5.26 27.43 8.97
CA MET A 809 -4.10 26.52 9.01
C MET A 809 -3.82 25.78 7.70
N GLY A 810 -4.43 26.24 6.59
CA GLY A 810 -4.19 25.69 5.25
C GLY A 810 -4.87 24.34 5.00
N ALA A 811 -4.31 23.59 4.04
CA ALA A 811 -4.93 22.42 3.42
C ALA A 811 -4.09 21.13 3.46
N ARG A 812 -3.16 21.03 4.43
CA ARG A 812 -2.38 19.82 4.75
C ARG A 812 -1.78 19.15 3.52
N PHE A 813 -0.78 19.82 2.94
CA PHE A 813 -0.14 19.40 1.72
C PHE A 813 0.65 18.09 1.90
N ALA A 814 0.32 17.03 1.17
CA ALA A 814 1.16 15.84 1.10
C ALA A 814 2.45 16.11 0.30
N ASP A 815 3.48 15.29 0.50
CA ASP A 815 4.71 15.35 -0.32
C ASP A 815 4.40 15.15 -1.82
N TRP A 816 3.46 14.29 -2.16
CA TRP A 816 3.01 14.08 -3.54
C TRP A 816 1.98 15.11 -4.04
N GLY A 817 1.59 16.07 -3.21
CA GLY A 817 0.48 17.01 -3.46
C GLY A 817 0.85 18.46 -3.21
N VAL A 818 2.07 18.88 -3.56
CA VAL A 818 2.50 20.28 -3.45
C VAL A 818 3.49 20.68 -4.54
N THR A 819 3.32 21.89 -5.06
CA THR A 819 4.22 22.52 -6.02
C THR A 819 4.59 23.93 -5.54
N PRO A 820 5.66 24.56 -6.05
CA PRO A 820 6.04 25.89 -5.58
C PRO A 820 4.95 26.94 -5.84
N GLU A 821 4.20 26.82 -6.94
CA GLU A 821 3.09 27.70 -7.29
C GLU A 821 1.97 27.63 -6.26
N ILE A 822 1.60 26.41 -5.87
CA ILE A 822 0.53 26.17 -4.90
C ILE A 822 0.96 26.66 -3.51
N ALA A 823 2.19 26.37 -3.10
CA ALA A 823 2.73 26.85 -1.83
C ALA A 823 2.78 28.39 -1.76
N ARG A 824 3.20 29.06 -2.85
CA ARG A 824 3.20 30.53 -2.95
C ARG A 824 1.79 31.11 -2.95
N GLY A 825 0.84 30.46 -3.61
CA GLY A 825 -0.57 30.86 -3.60
C GLY A 825 -1.17 30.78 -2.20
N ALA A 826 -0.92 29.69 -1.48
CA ALA A 826 -1.40 29.46 -0.12
C ALA A 826 -0.82 30.45 0.90
N ALA A 827 0.51 30.67 0.85
CA ALA A 827 1.23 31.48 1.83
C ALA A 827 0.71 32.93 1.96
N LYS A 828 0.00 33.46 0.96
CA LYS A 828 -0.61 34.80 1.03
C LYS A 828 -1.79 34.89 1.99
N TYR A 829 -2.47 33.77 2.24
CA TYR A 829 -3.75 33.73 2.94
C TYR A 829 -3.69 32.95 4.25
N VAL A 830 -2.95 31.85 4.30
CA VAL A 830 -2.87 31.04 5.52
C VAL A 830 -2.01 31.72 6.58
N ASP A 831 -2.42 31.58 7.83
CA ASP A 831 -1.63 32.00 9.00
C ASP A 831 -0.47 31.02 9.24
N VAL A 832 -0.74 29.73 9.05
CA VAL A 832 0.21 28.62 9.22
C VAL A 832 0.15 27.70 8.00
N MET A 833 1.29 27.41 7.38
CA MET A 833 1.40 26.40 6.31
C MET A 833 1.33 25.00 6.92
N SER A 834 0.59 24.07 6.31
CA SER A 834 0.47 22.70 6.81
C SER A 834 0.94 21.67 5.79
N TYR A 835 1.73 20.71 6.25
CA TYR A 835 2.31 19.65 5.42
C TYR A 835 2.16 18.29 6.09
N ASN A 836 1.71 17.27 5.37
CA ASN A 836 1.76 15.88 5.81
C ASN A 836 3.06 15.28 5.28
N LEU A 837 3.88 14.71 6.16
CA LEU A 837 5.19 14.19 5.79
C LEU A 837 5.48 12.87 6.50
N TYR A 838 5.14 11.78 5.79
CA TYR A 838 5.50 10.42 6.15
C TYR A 838 6.91 10.07 5.67
N ALA A 839 7.91 10.51 6.45
CA ALA A 839 9.34 10.29 6.21
C ALA A 839 10.06 10.00 7.54
N ASN A 840 11.34 9.61 7.46
CA ASN A 840 12.15 9.39 8.66
C ASN A 840 12.36 10.67 9.48
N ASP A 841 12.50 11.81 8.80
CA ASP A 841 12.63 13.14 9.40
C ASP A 841 12.38 14.24 8.35
N LEU A 842 12.44 15.51 8.78
CA LEU A 842 12.35 16.65 7.87
C LEU A 842 13.48 16.72 6.84
N ASN A 843 14.58 15.98 6.93
CA ASN A 843 15.73 16.11 6.02
C ASN A 843 15.68 15.15 4.83
N ASP A 844 14.61 14.38 4.66
CA ASP A 844 14.40 13.54 3.48
C ASP A 844 14.39 14.41 2.19
N PRO A 845 15.38 14.24 1.29
CA PRO A 845 15.53 15.11 0.13
C PRO A 845 14.46 14.87 -0.95
N LYS A 846 13.77 13.72 -0.93
CA LYS A 846 12.74 13.37 -1.91
C LYS A 846 11.38 13.82 -1.41
N LYS A 847 11.02 13.45 -0.18
CA LYS A 847 9.68 13.71 0.39
C LYS A 847 9.55 15.11 0.97
N ALA A 848 10.59 15.65 1.61
CA ALA A 848 10.54 16.99 2.20
C ALA A 848 11.01 18.11 1.24
N HIS A 849 10.85 17.93 -0.08
CA HIS A 849 11.35 18.87 -1.08
C HIS A 849 10.74 20.29 -0.96
N PHE A 850 9.54 20.42 -0.39
CA PHE A 850 8.93 21.71 -0.10
C PHE A 850 9.77 22.58 0.85
N LYS A 851 10.71 21.99 1.62
CA LYS A 851 11.60 22.72 2.54
C LYS A 851 12.45 23.78 1.84
N GLN A 852 12.77 23.57 0.56
CA GLN A 852 13.55 24.52 -0.21
C GLN A 852 12.84 25.88 -0.37
N TRP A 853 11.53 25.93 -0.15
CA TRP A 853 10.72 27.16 -0.22
C TRP A 853 10.46 27.80 1.14
N LEU A 854 10.78 27.16 2.28
CA LEU A 854 10.41 27.70 3.60
C LEU A 854 10.99 29.10 3.85
N ALA A 855 12.25 29.32 3.48
CA ALA A 855 12.89 30.63 3.60
C ALA A 855 12.34 31.67 2.62
N GLU A 856 11.86 31.22 1.45
CA GLU A 856 11.22 32.08 0.46
C GLU A 856 9.84 32.54 0.96
N LEU A 857 9.05 31.62 1.51
CA LEU A 857 7.70 31.87 1.98
C LEU A 857 7.67 32.61 3.32
N ASP A 858 8.69 32.41 4.17
CA ASP A 858 8.82 32.92 5.54
C ASP A 858 7.52 32.87 6.36
N LYS A 859 6.92 31.67 6.40
CA LYS A 859 5.70 31.39 7.15
C LYS A 859 5.93 30.35 8.24
N PRO A 860 5.24 30.46 9.39
CA PRO A 860 5.18 29.36 10.34
C PRO A 860 4.55 28.14 9.66
N SER A 861 5.09 26.96 9.93
CA SER A 861 4.67 25.71 9.31
C SER A 861 4.38 24.64 10.36
N VAL A 862 3.43 23.76 10.10
CA VAL A 862 3.11 22.62 10.98
C VAL A 862 3.17 21.33 10.17
N ILE A 863 3.70 20.27 10.78
CA ILE A 863 3.48 18.92 10.25
C ILE A 863 2.09 18.48 10.68
N GLY A 864 1.20 18.35 9.70
CA GLY A 864 -0.16 17.88 9.90
C GLY A 864 -0.21 16.41 10.26
N GLU A 865 0.63 15.58 9.63
CA GLU A 865 0.68 14.14 9.85
C GLU A 865 2.10 13.60 9.72
N PHE A 866 2.46 12.71 10.64
CA PHE A 866 3.53 11.74 10.49
C PHE A 866 3.24 10.53 11.38
N HIS A 867 3.85 9.40 11.09
CA HIS A 867 3.77 8.24 11.96
C HIS A 867 4.91 7.25 11.69
N PHE A 868 5.10 6.33 12.62
CA PHE A 868 5.88 5.11 12.43
C PHE A 868 5.06 3.95 12.95
N GLY A 869 5.11 2.80 12.30
CA GLY A 869 4.41 1.60 12.79
C GLY A 869 5.23 0.34 12.63
N SER A 870 4.80 -0.75 13.24
CA SER A 870 5.50 -2.03 13.17
C SER A 870 4.55 -3.21 13.14
N THR A 871 5.07 -4.37 12.72
CA THR A 871 4.34 -5.64 12.64
C THR A 871 4.80 -6.65 13.69
N ASP A 872 5.51 -6.18 14.72
CA ASP A 872 5.80 -6.95 15.95
C ASP A 872 4.58 -7.07 16.89
N THR A 873 3.43 -6.56 16.44
CA THR A 873 2.12 -6.62 17.08
C THR A 873 1.18 -7.55 16.31
N GLY A 874 -0.12 -7.53 16.63
CA GLY A 874 -1.15 -8.26 15.91
C GLY A 874 -1.57 -7.66 14.55
N LEU A 875 -0.92 -6.61 14.07
CA LEU A 875 -1.31 -5.92 12.84
C LEU A 875 -0.42 -6.30 11.65
N PHE A 876 -1.02 -6.36 10.47
CA PHE A 876 -0.36 -6.88 9.26
C PHE A 876 0.41 -5.80 8.49
N HIS A 877 0.34 -4.54 8.93
CA HIS A 877 0.98 -3.41 8.28
C HIS A 877 1.50 -2.42 9.32
N GLY A 878 2.74 -1.94 9.15
CA GLY A 878 3.30 -0.85 9.97
C GLY A 878 2.91 0.56 9.51
N GLY A 879 1.88 0.69 8.67
CA GLY A 879 1.54 1.91 7.92
C GLY A 879 2.60 2.40 6.92
N ILE A 880 2.53 3.68 6.55
CA ILE A 880 3.34 4.33 5.50
C ILE A 880 4.84 4.31 5.80
N VAL A 881 5.24 4.54 7.06
CA VAL A 881 6.63 4.36 7.49
C VAL A 881 6.70 3.21 8.50
N THR A 882 7.21 2.07 8.04
CA THR A 882 7.35 0.87 8.86
C THR A 882 8.74 0.77 9.49
N VAL A 883 8.78 0.40 10.77
CA VAL A 883 10.00 0.16 11.56
C VAL A 883 9.98 -1.23 12.17
N ALA A 884 11.13 -1.66 12.71
CA ALA A 884 11.34 -3.04 13.13
C ALA A 884 10.48 -3.51 14.31
N ASN A 885 10.17 -2.63 15.27
CA ASN A 885 9.42 -2.96 16.50
C ASN A 885 8.95 -1.70 17.25
N GLN A 886 8.19 -1.86 18.34
CA GLN A 886 7.69 -0.75 19.17
C GLN A 886 8.81 0.11 19.79
N THR A 887 9.94 -0.49 20.19
CA THR A 887 11.11 0.29 20.65
C THR A 887 11.63 1.20 19.54
N LYS A 888 11.76 0.68 18.31
CA LYS A 888 12.21 1.49 17.17
C LYS A 888 11.19 2.58 16.81
N ARG A 889 9.90 2.30 16.99
CA ARG A 889 8.81 3.26 16.81
C ARG A 889 8.96 4.46 17.74
N ALA A 890 9.25 4.22 19.01
CA ALA A 890 9.52 5.25 20.01
C ALA A 890 10.80 6.07 19.72
N GLU A 891 11.88 5.41 19.30
CA GLU A 891 13.11 6.09 18.85
C GLU A 891 12.84 7.02 17.67
N MET A 892 12.12 6.52 16.66
CA MET A 892 11.82 7.28 15.45
C MET A 892 10.86 8.43 15.70
N TYR A 893 9.88 8.29 16.61
CA TYR A 893 9.07 9.41 17.08
C TYR A 893 9.96 10.55 17.60
N THR A 894 10.90 10.23 18.51
CA THR A 894 11.78 11.24 19.12
C THR A 894 12.69 11.88 18.08
N HIS A 895 13.27 11.08 17.18
CA HIS A 895 14.13 11.55 16.08
C HIS A 895 13.39 12.51 15.15
N TYR A 896 12.19 12.13 14.72
CA TYR A 896 11.36 12.95 13.83
C TYR A 896 11.00 14.27 14.51
N MET A 897 10.47 14.21 15.73
CA MET A 897 10.05 15.39 16.49
C MET A 897 11.22 16.35 16.77
N GLN A 898 12.41 15.83 17.02
CA GLN A 898 13.62 16.64 17.16
C GLN A 898 13.94 17.40 15.86
N SER A 899 13.83 16.74 14.71
CA SER A 899 14.05 17.40 13.41
C SER A 899 13.08 18.57 13.17
N VAL A 900 11.84 18.45 13.65
CA VAL A 900 10.81 19.51 13.59
C VAL A 900 11.16 20.66 14.54
N VAL A 901 11.51 20.36 15.79
CA VAL A 901 11.90 21.37 16.79
C VAL A 901 13.16 22.14 16.39
N ASP A 902 14.10 21.50 15.69
CA ASP A 902 15.33 22.16 15.25
C ASP A 902 15.11 23.12 14.06
N ASN A 903 14.04 22.93 13.28
CA ASN A 903 13.77 23.74 12.10
C ASN A 903 13.11 25.08 12.46
N PRO A 904 13.69 26.25 12.10
CA PRO A 904 13.19 27.55 12.55
C PRO A 904 11.82 27.94 12.01
N TYR A 905 11.29 27.26 10.99
CA TYR A 905 9.97 27.57 10.43
C TYR A 905 8.84 26.75 11.06
N PHE A 906 9.14 25.60 11.66
CA PHE A 906 8.10 24.73 12.20
C PHE A 906 7.66 25.14 13.61
N VAL A 907 6.35 25.14 13.82
CA VAL A 907 5.68 25.48 15.08
C VAL A 907 4.95 24.29 15.70
N GLY A 908 5.04 23.11 15.10
CA GLY A 908 4.39 21.91 15.61
C GLY A 908 4.45 20.71 14.69
N ALA A 909 4.05 19.57 15.24
CA ALA A 909 3.80 18.33 14.52
C ALA A 909 2.72 17.50 15.22
N HIS A 910 1.79 16.95 14.45
CA HIS A 910 0.79 15.99 14.92
C HIS A 910 1.06 14.60 14.39
N TRP A 911 0.90 13.62 15.27
CA TRP A 911 1.03 12.22 14.94
C TRP A 911 -0.29 11.68 14.39
N PHE A 912 -0.26 10.99 13.26
CA PHE A 912 -1.40 10.25 12.73
C PHE A 912 -1.27 8.76 13.11
N GLN A 913 -1.99 8.24 14.12
CA GLN A 913 -3.15 8.81 14.80
C GLN A 913 -3.29 8.29 16.24
N TYR A 914 -4.39 8.60 16.92
CA TYR A 914 -4.61 8.15 18.30
C TYR A 914 -4.67 6.64 18.47
N LEU A 915 -5.45 5.95 17.63
CA LEU A 915 -5.70 4.51 17.73
C LEU A 915 -5.22 3.74 16.50
N ASP A 916 -4.89 2.48 16.69
CA ASP A 916 -4.58 1.58 15.57
C ASP A 916 -5.81 1.42 14.67
N SER A 917 -5.59 1.35 13.36
CA SER A 917 -6.68 0.97 12.45
C SER A 917 -7.10 -0.48 12.71
N PRO A 918 -8.37 -0.87 12.47
CA PRO A 918 -8.82 -2.25 12.62
C PRO A 918 -7.91 -3.24 11.86
N ALA A 919 -7.61 -4.40 12.45
CA ALA A 919 -6.74 -5.40 11.82
C ALA A 919 -7.24 -5.85 10.44
N THR A 920 -8.56 -5.82 10.25
CA THR A 920 -9.23 -6.11 8.98
C THR A 920 -9.55 -4.88 8.14
N GLY A 921 -8.89 -3.76 8.38
CA GLY A 921 -9.04 -2.54 7.60
C GLY A 921 -10.16 -1.64 8.13
N ARG A 922 -9.90 -0.35 8.30
CA ARG A 922 -10.96 0.65 8.50
C ARG A 922 -11.90 0.67 7.31
N ALA A 923 -13.18 0.92 7.54
CA ALA A 923 -14.20 0.75 6.52
C ALA A 923 -13.98 1.60 5.26
N TRP A 924 -13.40 2.80 5.40
CA TRP A 924 -13.22 3.75 4.30
C TRP A 924 -12.41 3.20 3.12
N ASP A 925 -11.26 2.57 3.38
CA ASP A 925 -10.26 2.22 2.36
C ASP A 925 -9.41 0.97 2.69
N GLY A 926 -9.72 0.28 3.79
CA GLY A 926 -9.03 -0.94 4.18
C GLY A 926 -7.68 -0.75 4.88
N GLU A 927 -7.28 0.47 5.27
CA GLU A 927 -6.07 0.66 6.09
C GLU A 927 -6.13 -0.14 7.39
N ASN A 928 -5.12 -0.96 7.65
CA ASN A 928 -5.02 -1.84 8.82
C ASN A 928 -3.67 -1.69 9.54
N TYR A 929 -3.31 -0.44 9.82
CA TYR A 929 -1.98 -0.03 10.22
C TYR A 929 -1.77 0.00 11.75
N ASN A 930 -0.57 -0.37 12.19
CA ASN A 930 -0.09 -0.13 13.57
C ASN A 930 0.41 1.30 13.76
N ILE A 931 -0.52 2.25 13.83
CA ILE A 931 -0.22 3.69 13.87
C ILE A 931 -0.84 4.40 15.07
N GLY A 932 -1.47 3.67 15.99
CA GLY A 932 -2.06 4.22 17.21
C GLY A 932 -1.07 4.39 18.34
N PHE A 933 -1.30 5.39 19.19
CA PHE A 933 -0.77 5.43 20.56
C PHE A 933 -1.48 4.41 21.47
N VAL A 934 -2.70 3.99 21.11
CA VAL A 934 -3.44 2.92 21.75
C VAL A 934 -3.85 1.84 20.76
N THR A 935 -3.99 0.60 21.23
CA THR A 935 -4.47 -0.53 20.45
C THR A 935 -5.99 -0.45 20.20
N ILE A 936 -6.52 -1.36 19.37
CA ILE A 936 -7.97 -1.56 19.19
C ILE A 936 -8.73 -1.92 20.50
N ALA A 937 -8.00 -2.36 21.53
CA ALA A 937 -8.53 -2.67 22.85
C ALA A 937 -8.40 -1.51 23.86
N ASP A 938 -8.01 -0.31 23.40
CA ASP A 938 -7.74 0.87 24.22
C ASP A 938 -6.61 0.68 25.25
N GLU A 939 -5.66 -0.20 24.93
CA GLU A 939 -4.44 -0.39 25.71
C GLU A 939 -3.30 0.48 25.15
N PRO A 940 -2.59 1.27 25.96
CA PRO A 940 -1.56 2.18 25.47
C PRO A 940 -0.22 1.49 25.13
N TYR A 941 0.45 1.93 24.06
CA TYR A 941 1.82 1.49 23.72
C TYR A 941 2.86 2.20 24.60
N VAL A 942 3.38 1.48 25.60
CA VAL A 942 4.18 2.06 26.69
C VAL A 942 5.44 2.75 26.17
N GLU A 943 6.22 2.11 25.29
CA GLU A 943 7.48 2.66 24.77
C GLU A 943 7.26 4.00 24.05
N LEU A 944 6.20 4.08 23.23
CA LEU A 944 5.87 5.28 22.47
C LEU A 944 5.40 6.41 23.39
N ILE A 945 4.60 6.10 24.41
CA ILE A 945 4.12 7.07 25.40
C ILE A 945 5.25 7.61 26.26
N GLU A 946 6.17 6.76 26.71
CA GLU A 946 7.33 7.18 27.50
C GLU A 946 8.22 8.13 26.68
N ALA A 947 8.48 7.79 25.41
CA ALA A 947 9.24 8.65 24.50
C ALA A 947 8.53 10.00 24.25
N ALA A 948 7.22 9.99 23.99
CA ALA A 948 6.44 11.22 23.81
C ALA A 948 6.43 12.08 25.08
N THR A 949 6.28 11.47 26.24
CA THR A 949 6.27 12.16 27.54
C THR A 949 7.62 12.81 27.83
N GLU A 950 8.73 12.11 27.59
CA GLU A 950 10.08 12.65 27.80
C GLU A 950 10.40 13.77 26.81
N PHE A 951 10.03 13.59 25.53
CA PHE A 951 10.19 14.64 24.53
C PHE A 951 9.39 15.89 24.91
N ASN A 952 8.11 15.73 25.24
CA ASN A 952 7.25 16.86 25.61
C ASN A 952 7.76 17.55 26.87
N ARG A 953 8.30 16.82 27.86
CA ARG A 953 8.90 17.40 29.07
C ARG A 953 10.03 18.38 28.76
N THR A 954 10.82 18.14 27.71
CA THR A 954 11.97 18.98 27.33
C THR A 954 11.69 19.90 26.14
N LEU A 955 10.49 19.82 25.52
CA LEU A 955 10.09 20.51 24.30
C LEU A 955 10.52 21.99 24.23
N TYR A 956 10.10 22.80 25.20
CA TYR A 956 10.36 24.24 25.15
C TYR A 956 11.82 24.58 25.45
N ASP A 957 12.49 23.78 26.27
CA ASP A 957 13.92 23.94 26.51
C ASP A 957 14.73 23.60 25.26
N ASN A 958 14.34 22.56 24.50
CA ASN A 958 14.99 22.21 23.24
C ASN A 958 14.73 23.29 22.17
N ARG A 959 13.50 23.81 22.08
CA ARG A 959 13.12 24.80 21.08
C ARG A 959 13.69 26.20 21.38
N PHE A 960 13.57 26.64 22.63
CA PHE A 960 13.77 28.03 23.06
C PHE A 960 14.73 28.19 24.25
N GLY A 961 15.38 27.13 24.75
CA GLY A 961 16.18 27.18 25.99
C GLY A 961 17.34 28.18 25.99
N THR A 962 17.78 28.64 24.81
CA THR A 962 18.74 29.75 24.68
C THR A 962 18.16 31.12 25.07
N MET A 963 16.85 31.23 25.26
CA MET A 963 16.12 32.46 25.62
C MET A 963 15.83 32.57 27.13
N LYS A 964 16.30 31.61 27.95
CA LYS A 964 16.15 31.63 29.42
C LYS A 964 16.96 32.72 30.10
#